data_AF-A0A7C7YT80-F1
#
_entry.id   AF-A0A7C7YT80-F1
#
_cell.length_a   1.000
_cell.length_b   1.000
_cell.length_c   1.000
_cell.angle_alpha   90.00
_cell.angle_beta   90.00
_cell.angle_gamma   90.00
#
_symmetry.space_group_name_H-M   'P 1'
#
loop_
_entity.id
_entity.type
_entity.pdbx_description
1 polymer ?
#
loop_
_entity_poly.entity_id
_entity_poly.type
_entity_poly.pdbx_seq_one_letter_code
_entity_poly.pdbx_strand_id
1 'polypeptide(L)'
;MLQPRSLAPLCLLVLLSGAAMKGDGLSSKDPLERLAAVDAVVAEAGPEAEKQLTRALKDKDWEVVCRAAEGLGQVPAGKQAVKALIKLAWDGDTAQQRLAAARSLALIDAEAGLKGLVRKLTGERAPKVCASIVLVASALEDPSTPKALGKLVRHKQSRTRAAAARALVVCTRTERPELLEELFASEYVAVVAAALEAVIHDPRGTELPALMELLRRPRLLNVLERRALRAAVASAGALEGEERGKALQPHISALSSSTEKAVAARGPRLAMEASGSAWTRGSELMKLTSPAREHPATPVRAAAAHALGFFGKEALEPAREMAASDKQPRVRQAALASALALEGIEKDGQLNWVLGRLESESHPSVREELLVALGQEKLGHAVEPLTAALTGADDALAVCAAVSLGRTRMEAAVAPLSEVLKSSESWRRRGGALVGLCSSFHKDAVAPVIEALLDPEPLVARTAFGFLRTISRGKDFPAEVQPWRDWWKQNEKRLRLADPKELEERRKRLGYSALPGEVYKGLDVLVLESRGDHIQNILQELAIEHRLTAASRVVDDGLDAAGVFVSNCTGEMEVADVERLEWFVRVGGYLFGSCWAVHETIERIAPGRVRKLATRNEVLDKVLATPWALDSPYTEGVFQRDVQPIYSLVGAHLIEVIEPERVEVLVDSPECAEAWGGGNLACWFRFGHGKILDSVNHFDLQGLAEATWLKKPEERMAYAMDHMGTSFARIRETRKEKFWKSNTKASREIRDYSVFKLITNFVRLRRLADL
;
A
#
# COMPACT_ATOMS: atom_id res chain seq x y z
N MET A 1 -22.12 1.50 -3.56
CA MET A 1 -22.60 2.87 -3.27
C MET A 1 -21.57 3.89 -3.77
N LEU A 2 -21.70 4.34 -5.01
CA LEU A 2 -21.15 5.62 -5.44
C LEU A 2 -22.13 6.68 -4.95
N GLN A 3 -22.08 7.02 -3.66
CA GLN A 3 -22.62 8.31 -3.26
C GLN A 3 -21.64 9.36 -3.75
N PRO A 4 -22.10 10.38 -4.51
CA PRO A 4 -21.33 11.58 -4.69
C PRO A 4 -21.22 12.21 -3.30
N ARG A 5 -20.10 12.03 -2.61
CA ARG A 5 -19.79 12.91 -1.48
C ARG A 5 -19.67 14.31 -2.07
N SER A 6 -20.78 15.05 -1.93
CA SER A 6 -20.88 16.50 -1.93
C SER A 6 -19.68 17.19 -2.58
N LEU A 7 -19.75 17.38 -3.90
CA LEU A 7 -19.12 18.53 -4.54
C LEU A 7 -19.90 19.77 -4.07
N ALA A 8 -19.68 20.19 -2.83
CA ALA A 8 -20.02 21.51 -2.33
C ALA A 8 -18.69 22.25 -2.13
N PRO A 9 -18.66 23.55 -2.46
CA PRO A 9 -17.91 23.95 -3.63
C PRO A 9 -16.52 24.47 -3.27
N LEU A 10 -15.56 24.16 -4.12
CA LEU A 10 -14.34 24.97 -4.27
C LEU A 10 -14.69 26.31 -4.99
N CYS A 11 -15.78 26.96 -4.59
CA CYS A 11 -16.17 28.30 -5.04
C CYS A 11 -15.68 29.40 -4.08
N LEU A 12 -14.92 29.07 -3.02
CA LEU A 12 -14.52 30.06 -2.01
C LEU A 12 -13.07 30.57 -2.13
N LEU A 13 -12.54 30.67 -3.34
CA LEU A 13 -11.26 31.39 -3.60
C LEU A 13 -11.29 32.26 -4.87
N VAL A 14 -12.47 32.61 -5.39
CA VAL A 14 -12.62 33.50 -6.57
C VAL A 14 -13.31 34.83 -6.23
N LEU A 15 -13.53 35.14 -4.95
CA LEU A 15 -14.05 36.46 -4.54
C LEU A 15 -12.97 37.56 -4.45
N LEU A 16 -11.72 37.29 -4.85
CA LEU A 16 -10.65 38.30 -4.90
C LEU A 16 -9.92 38.32 -6.25
N SER A 17 -10.67 38.32 -7.35
CA SER A 17 -10.22 38.95 -8.60
C SER A 17 -11.43 39.27 -9.47
N GLY A 18 -12.23 40.25 -9.04
CA GLY A 18 -13.20 40.93 -9.88
C GLY A 18 -12.53 41.79 -10.96
N ALA A 19 -11.60 41.22 -11.72
CA ALA A 19 -11.19 41.78 -12.99
C ALA A 19 -12.09 41.15 -14.04
N ALA A 20 -13.12 41.89 -14.46
CA ALA A 20 -13.85 41.59 -15.67
C ALA A 20 -12.83 41.32 -16.79
N MET A 21 -12.72 40.07 -17.22
CA MET A 21 -11.90 39.66 -18.36
C MET A 21 -12.41 40.42 -19.59
N LYS A 22 -11.77 41.54 -19.93
CA LYS A 22 -12.05 42.30 -21.15
C LYS A 22 -11.41 41.57 -22.33
N GLY A 23 -12.18 40.71 -23.01
CA GLY A 23 -11.79 40.02 -24.26
C GLY A 23 -12.11 38.52 -24.26
N ASP A 24 -11.99 37.87 -25.43
CA ASP A 24 -12.11 36.40 -25.58
C ASP A 24 -10.94 35.70 -24.88
N GLY A 25 -11.03 35.52 -23.56
CA GLY A 25 -9.99 34.91 -22.71
C GLY A 25 -9.56 33.50 -23.18
N LEU A 26 -10.41 32.80 -23.93
CA LEU A 26 -10.10 31.53 -24.58
C LEU A 26 -9.04 31.65 -25.69
N SER A 27 -8.76 32.85 -26.17
CA SER A 27 -7.71 33.14 -27.15
C SER A 27 -6.41 33.63 -26.49
N SER A 28 -6.32 33.65 -25.16
CA SER A 28 -5.10 34.05 -24.45
C SER A 28 -3.91 33.14 -24.76
N LYS A 29 -2.71 33.73 -24.74
CA LYS A 29 -1.45 32.97 -24.83
C LYS A 29 -1.18 32.17 -23.55
N ASP A 30 -1.67 32.63 -22.39
CA ASP A 30 -1.50 31.94 -21.11
C ASP A 30 -2.55 30.83 -20.94
N PRO A 31 -2.15 29.55 -20.78
CA PRO A 31 -3.07 28.46 -20.46
C PRO A 31 -3.89 28.68 -19.19
N LEU A 32 -3.37 29.38 -18.18
CA LEU A 32 -4.10 29.62 -16.93
C LEU A 32 -5.26 30.59 -17.13
N GLU A 33 -5.06 31.65 -17.92
CA GLU A 33 -6.15 32.54 -18.33
C GLU A 33 -7.19 31.80 -19.17
N ARG A 34 -6.75 30.88 -20.06
CA ARG A 34 -7.69 30.05 -20.83
C ARG A 34 -8.48 29.08 -19.95
N LEU A 35 -7.86 28.49 -18.91
CA LEU A 35 -8.56 27.66 -17.93
C LEU A 35 -9.64 28.47 -17.18
N ALA A 36 -9.28 29.66 -16.68
CA ALA A 36 -10.22 30.55 -16.02
C ALA A 36 -11.36 30.97 -16.96
N ALA A 37 -11.07 31.20 -18.24
CA ALA A 37 -12.08 31.50 -19.25
C ALA A 37 -13.01 30.31 -19.52
N VAL A 38 -12.49 29.07 -19.57
CA VAL A 38 -13.33 27.86 -19.67
C VAL A 38 -14.25 27.76 -18.44
N ASP A 39 -13.73 27.97 -17.24
CA ASP A 39 -14.52 27.92 -16.01
C ASP A 39 -15.62 28.99 -15.99
N ALA A 40 -15.32 30.21 -16.45
CA ALA A 40 -16.30 31.28 -16.60
C ALA A 40 -17.40 30.92 -17.60
N VAL A 41 -17.04 30.36 -18.76
CA VAL A 41 -18.02 29.90 -19.77
C VAL A 41 -18.96 28.82 -19.22
N VAL A 42 -18.43 27.89 -18.44
CA VAL A 42 -19.23 26.85 -17.78
C VAL A 42 -20.17 27.46 -16.72
N ALA A 43 -19.67 28.39 -15.92
CA ALA A 43 -20.46 29.05 -14.87
C ALA A 43 -21.57 29.94 -15.43
N GLU A 44 -21.31 30.65 -16.53
CA GLU A 44 -22.30 31.50 -17.20
C GLU A 44 -23.35 30.67 -17.95
N ALA A 45 -22.96 29.51 -18.49
CA ALA A 45 -23.81 28.61 -19.29
C ALA A 45 -24.60 29.32 -20.40
N GLY A 46 -23.99 30.33 -21.02
CA GLY A 46 -24.62 31.15 -22.07
C GLY A 46 -24.86 30.40 -23.39
N PRO A 47 -25.60 30.99 -24.34
CA PRO A 47 -26.00 30.33 -25.59
C PRO A 47 -24.83 29.93 -26.51
N GLU A 48 -23.68 30.59 -26.40
CA GLU A 48 -22.48 30.24 -27.18
C GLU A 48 -21.55 29.25 -26.45
N ALA A 49 -21.90 28.80 -25.23
CA ALA A 49 -21.03 27.97 -24.40
C ALA A 49 -20.63 26.66 -25.10
N GLU A 50 -21.57 25.95 -25.75
CA GLU A 50 -21.26 24.74 -26.51
C GLU A 50 -20.15 24.98 -27.55
N LYS A 51 -20.27 26.07 -28.32
CA LYS A 51 -19.34 26.39 -29.40
C LYS A 51 -17.98 26.79 -28.86
N GLN A 52 -17.95 27.60 -27.79
CA GLN A 52 -16.73 28.02 -27.11
C GLN A 52 -15.97 26.83 -26.51
N LEU A 53 -16.67 25.95 -25.79
CA LEU A 53 -16.07 24.77 -25.17
C LEU A 53 -15.65 23.73 -26.24
N THR A 54 -16.44 23.55 -27.31
CA THR A 54 -16.06 22.69 -28.45
C THR A 54 -14.81 23.20 -29.16
N ARG A 55 -14.60 24.52 -29.23
CA ARG A 55 -13.35 25.11 -29.72
C ARG A 55 -12.19 24.80 -28.77
N ALA A 56 -12.40 24.90 -27.45
CA ALA A 56 -11.39 24.61 -26.43
C ALA A 56 -10.96 23.13 -26.38
N LEU A 57 -11.76 22.18 -26.88
CA LEU A 57 -11.33 20.78 -27.04
C LEU A 57 -10.13 20.59 -27.99
N LYS A 58 -9.79 21.61 -28.79
CA LYS A 58 -8.65 21.62 -29.71
C LYS A 58 -7.44 22.37 -29.14
N ASP A 59 -7.48 22.74 -27.86
CA ASP A 59 -6.37 23.44 -27.22
C ASP A 59 -5.09 22.59 -27.23
N LYS A 60 -3.95 23.27 -27.24
CA LYS A 60 -2.64 22.61 -27.13
C LYS A 60 -2.36 22.16 -25.70
N ASP A 61 -3.00 22.80 -24.73
CA ASP A 61 -2.92 22.48 -23.33
C ASP A 61 -3.94 21.39 -22.96
N TRP A 62 -3.43 20.28 -22.46
CA TRP A 62 -4.27 19.13 -22.16
C TRP A 62 -5.19 19.34 -20.95
N GLU A 63 -4.85 20.24 -20.02
CA GLU A 63 -5.69 20.59 -18.87
C GLU A 63 -6.91 21.39 -19.34
N VAL A 64 -6.69 22.36 -20.24
CA VAL A 64 -7.77 23.12 -20.90
C VAL A 64 -8.71 22.18 -21.65
N VAL A 65 -8.17 21.20 -22.39
CA VAL A 65 -8.99 20.20 -23.10
C VAL A 65 -9.82 19.37 -22.11
N CYS A 66 -9.24 18.90 -21.00
CA CYS A 66 -9.99 18.14 -19.99
C CYS A 66 -11.12 18.97 -19.38
N ARG A 67 -10.81 20.21 -18.95
CA ARG A 67 -11.79 21.10 -18.35
C ARG A 67 -12.91 21.48 -19.33
N ALA A 68 -12.57 21.72 -20.59
CA ALA A 68 -13.56 21.99 -21.63
C ALA A 68 -14.44 20.77 -21.92
N ALA A 69 -13.88 19.56 -21.92
CA ALA A 69 -14.66 18.33 -22.07
C ALA A 69 -15.64 18.15 -20.92
N GLU A 70 -15.19 18.32 -19.68
CA GLU A 70 -16.04 18.24 -18.48
C GLU A 70 -17.11 19.33 -18.48
N GLY A 71 -16.74 20.56 -18.88
CA GLY A 71 -17.65 21.69 -19.01
C GLY A 71 -18.80 21.44 -19.99
N LEU A 72 -18.53 20.77 -21.12
CA LEU A 72 -19.57 20.40 -22.08
C LEU A 72 -20.65 19.50 -21.48
N GLY A 73 -20.32 18.68 -20.48
CA GLY A 73 -21.30 17.85 -19.77
C GLY A 73 -22.15 18.62 -18.77
N GLN A 74 -21.80 19.88 -18.47
CA GLN A 74 -22.46 20.73 -17.47
C GLN A 74 -23.31 21.85 -18.10
N VAL A 75 -23.20 22.04 -19.42
CA VAL A 75 -23.98 23.04 -20.17
C VAL A 75 -24.92 22.35 -21.15
N PRO A 76 -25.99 23.02 -21.61
CA PRO A 76 -26.79 22.52 -22.73
C PRO A 76 -25.90 22.31 -23.95
N ALA A 77 -25.75 21.05 -24.37
CA ALA A 77 -24.85 20.65 -25.44
C ALA A 77 -25.56 19.69 -26.40
N GLY A 78 -25.44 19.97 -27.71
CA GLY A 78 -26.11 19.22 -28.76
C GLY A 78 -25.22 18.22 -29.49
N LYS A 79 -25.68 17.84 -30.69
CA LYS A 79 -25.03 16.83 -31.54
C LYS A 79 -23.58 17.18 -31.92
N GLN A 80 -23.24 18.47 -31.99
CA GLN A 80 -21.90 18.91 -32.36
C GLN A 80 -20.90 18.63 -31.22
N ALA A 81 -21.25 18.96 -29.97
CA ALA A 81 -20.49 18.55 -28.80
C ALA A 81 -20.33 17.03 -28.72
N VAL A 82 -21.41 16.25 -28.88
CA VAL A 82 -21.36 14.78 -28.85
C VAL A 82 -20.36 14.23 -29.87
N LYS A 83 -20.39 14.73 -31.12
CA LYS A 83 -19.43 14.31 -32.16
C LYS A 83 -17.98 14.65 -31.78
N ALA A 84 -17.74 15.82 -31.19
CA ALA A 84 -16.42 16.25 -30.77
C ALA A 84 -15.90 15.42 -29.58
N LEU A 85 -16.76 15.14 -28.61
CA LEU A 85 -16.46 14.31 -27.44
C LEU A 85 -16.21 12.84 -27.83
N ILE A 86 -16.96 12.26 -28.78
CA ILE A 86 -16.66 10.91 -29.31
C ILE A 86 -15.25 10.87 -29.90
N LYS A 87 -14.85 11.91 -30.65
CA LYS A 87 -13.50 12.00 -31.21
C LYS A 87 -12.46 12.05 -30.09
N LEU A 88 -12.67 12.87 -29.06
CA LEU A 88 -11.75 13.02 -27.94
C LEU A 88 -11.66 11.75 -27.07
N ALA A 89 -12.79 11.10 -26.80
CA ALA A 89 -12.84 9.83 -26.07
C ALA A 89 -12.09 8.70 -26.78
N TRP A 90 -12.07 8.71 -28.12
CA TRP A 90 -11.34 7.71 -28.92
C TRP A 90 -9.85 8.05 -29.13
N ASP A 91 -9.54 9.31 -29.43
CA ASP A 91 -8.24 9.75 -29.97
C ASP A 91 -7.50 10.76 -29.08
N GLY A 92 -8.00 11.01 -27.86
CA GLY A 92 -7.31 11.84 -26.88
C GLY A 92 -5.96 11.24 -26.50
N ASP A 93 -4.95 12.09 -26.35
CA ASP A 93 -3.56 11.70 -26.08
C ASP A 93 -3.48 10.97 -24.74
N THR A 94 -4.06 11.56 -23.69
CA THR A 94 -4.01 11.07 -22.31
C THR A 94 -5.28 10.31 -21.91
N ALA A 95 -5.18 9.43 -20.91
CA ALA A 95 -6.34 8.77 -20.32
C ALA A 95 -7.32 9.79 -19.75
N GLN A 96 -6.81 10.82 -19.06
CA GLN A 96 -7.65 11.87 -18.46
C GLN A 96 -8.53 12.57 -19.50
N GLN A 97 -7.99 12.93 -20.66
CA GLN A 97 -8.79 13.53 -21.76
C GLN A 97 -9.88 12.58 -22.25
N ARG A 98 -9.53 11.30 -22.48
CA ARG A 98 -10.46 10.30 -22.99
C ARG A 98 -11.59 10.01 -22.00
N LEU A 99 -11.26 9.92 -20.71
CA LEU A 99 -12.22 9.64 -19.64
C LEU A 99 -13.10 10.86 -19.34
N ALA A 100 -12.55 12.08 -19.34
CA ALA A 100 -13.32 13.32 -19.24
C ALA A 100 -14.38 13.40 -20.35
N ALA A 101 -13.97 13.16 -21.59
CA ALA A 101 -14.89 13.15 -22.72
C ALA A 101 -15.97 12.06 -22.60
N ALA A 102 -15.60 10.86 -22.14
CA ALA A 102 -16.53 9.76 -21.92
C ALA A 102 -17.56 10.07 -20.82
N ARG A 103 -17.14 10.68 -19.71
CA ARG A 103 -18.06 11.13 -18.64
C ARG A 103 -19.06 12.14 -19.18
N SER A 104 -18.61 13.12 -19.94
CA SER A 104 -19.51 14.12 -20.53
C SER A 104 -20.46 13.53 -21.58
N LEU A 105 -20.01 12.55 -22.37
CA LEU A 105 -20.92 11.80 -23.25
C LEU A 105 -22.01 11.08 -22.46
N ALA A 106 -21.66 10.50 -21.32
CA ALA A 106 -22.60 9.80 -20.45
C ALA A 106 -23.70 10.74 -19.90
N LEU A 107 -23.37 12.02 -19.68
CA LEU A 107 -24.31 13.05 -19.21
C LEU A 107 -25.17 13.65 -20.33
N ILE A 108 -24.62 13.81 -21.54
CA ILE A 108 -25.29 14.49 -22.66
C ILE A 108 -26.17 13.52 -23.46
N ASP A 109 -25.56 12.45 -23.98
CA ASP A 109 -26.22 11.47 -24.86
C ASP A 109 -25.39 10.18 -24.85
N ALA A 110 -25.64 9.35 -23.84
CA ALA A 110 -24.90 8.11 -23.63
C ALA A 110 -25.12 7.10 -24.76
N GLU A 111 -26.31 7.07 -25.37
CA GLU A 111 -26.63 6.14 -26.44
C GLU A 111 -25.87 6.48 -27.73
N ALA A 112 -25.90 7.76 -28.14
CA ALA A 112 -25.12 8.22 -29.29
C ALA A 112 -23.61 8.10 -29.02
N GLY A 113 -23.17 8.39 -27.79
CA GLY A 113 -21.80 8.20 -27.34
C GLY A 113 -21.33 6.76 -27.50
N LEU A 114 -22.09 5.79 -26.97
CA LEU A 114 -21.79 4.37 -27.05
C LEU A 114 -21.73 3.90 -28.50
N LYS A 115 -22.77 4.19 -29.29
CA LYS A 115 -22.82 3.84 -30.72
C LYS A 115 -21.64 4.42 -31.51
N GLY A 116 -21.24 5.65 -31.19
CA GLY A 116 -20.09 6.33 -31.79
C GLY A 116 -18.77 5.64 -31.46
N LEU A 117 -18.55 5.29 -30.19
CA LEU A 117 -17.34 4.62 -29.72
C LEU A 117 -17.22 3.19 -30.24
N VAL A 118 -18.33 2.45 -30.31
CA VAL A 118 -18.37 1.09 -30.85
C VAL A 118 -17.89 1.05 -32.30
N ARG A 119 -18.25 2.04 -33.12
CA ARG A 119 -17.76 2.18 -34.50
C ARG A 119 -16.24 2.41 -34.59
N LYS A 120 -15.60 2.82 -33.49
CA LYS A 120 -14.16 3.08 -33.38
C LYS A 120 -13.39 1.96 -32.68
N LEU A 121 -14.07 0.91 -32.23
CA LEU A 121 -13.49 -0.23 -31.51
C LEU A 121 -12.71 -1.16 -32.45
N THR A 122 -11.52 -0.70 -32.88
CA THR A 122 -10.66 -1.41 -33.85
C THR A 122 -9.17 -1.18 -33.56
N GLY A 123 -8.33 -2.13 -33.99
CA GLY A 123 -6.87 -2.01 -33.97
C GLY A 123 -6.26 -1.86 -32.57
N GLU A 124 -5.04 -1.30 -32.52
CA GLU A 124 -4.24 -1.15 -31.29
C GLU A 124 -4.86 -0.20 -30.26
N ARG A 125 -5.84 0.62 -30.67
CA ARG A 125 -6.55 1.57 -29.80
C ARG A 125 -7.71 0.95 -29.05
N ALA A 126 -8.08 -0.29 -29.38
CA ALA A 126 -9.20 -0.98 -28.75
C ALA A 126 -9.18 -0.95 -27.20
N PRO A 127 -8.05 -1.15 -26.50
CA PRO A 127 -8.03 -1.09 -25.04
C PRO A 127 -8.43 0.30 -24.49
N LYS A 128 -7.97 1.37 -25.14
CA LYS A 128 -8.29 2.76 -24.76
C LYS A 128 -9.77 3.06 -24.95
N VAL A 129 -10.34 2.60 -26.07
CA VAL A 129 -11.77 2.78 -26.38
C VAL A 129 -12.65 2.01 -25.40
N CYS A 130 -12.24 0.80 -25.01
CA CYS A 130 -12.99 0.00 -24.03
C CYS A 130 -13.16 0.74 -22.70
N ALA A 131 -12.14 1.45 -22.22
CA ALA A 131 -12.24 2.24 -20.99
C ALA A 131 -13.29 3.37 -21.11
N SER A 132 -13.36 4.05 -22.26
CA SER A 132 -14.40 5.05 -22.52
C SER A 132 -15.79 4.41 -22.66
N ILE A 133 -15.89 3.24 -23.29
CA ILE A 133 -17.15 2.50 -23.42
C ILE A 133 -17.71 2.16 -22.04
N VAL A 134 -16.88 1.70 -21.11
CA VAL A 134 -17.30 1.38 -19.73
C VAL A 134 -18.01 2.57 -19.10
N LEU A 135 -17.39 3.76 -19.09
CA LEU A 135 -17.98 4.95 -18.48
C LEU A 135 -19.32 5.36 -19.12
N VAL A 136 -19.41 5.31 -20.45
CA VAL A 136 -20.64 5.68 -21.17
C VAL A 136 -21.74 4.64 -20.96
N ALA A 137 -21.41 3.35 -21.04
CA ALA A 137 -22.36 2.26 -20.88
C ALA A 137 -22.91 2.16 -19.45
N SER A 138 -22.12 2.52 -18.43
CA SER A 138 -22.58 2.57 -17.04
C SER A 138 -23.74 3.56 -16.81
N ALA A 139 -23.88 4.60 -17.64
CA ALA A 139 -25.00 5.55 -17.54
C ALA A 139 -26.29 5.07 -18.23
N LEU A 140 -26.24 3.95 -18.96
CA LEU A 140 -27.38 3.38 -19.65
C LEU A 140 -28.01 2.26 -18.81
N GLU A 141 -29.34 2.22 -18.80
CA GLU A 141 -30.10 1.13 -18.19
C GLU A 141 -29.87 -0.17 -18.97
N ASP A 142 -30.09 -0.15 -20.29
CA ASP A 142 -29.87 -1.27 -21.22
C ASP A 142 -28.91 -0.90 -22.38
N PRO A 143 -27.59 -0.87 -22.13
CA PRO A 143 -26.59 -0.62 -23.16
C PRO A 143 -26.55 -1.73 -24.21
N SER A 144 -26.46 -1.36 -25.49
CA SER A 144 -26.24 -2.33 -26.57
C SER A 144 -24.89 -3.04 -26.40
N THR A 145 -24.87 -4.37 -26.36
CA THR A 145 -23.62 -5.15 -26.24
C THR A 145 -22.92 -5.31 -27.60
N PRO A 146 -21.72 -4.75 -27.80
CA PRO A 146 -21.03 -4.83 -29.09
C PRO A 146 -20.40 -6.21 -29.33
N LYS A 147 -20.79 -6.89 -30.41
CA LYS A 147 -20.20 -8.19 -30.82
C LYS A 147 -18.66 -8.17 -30.96
N ALA A 148 -18.09 -7.01 -31.26
CA ALA A 148 -16.63 -6.83 -31.37
C ALA A 148 -15.90 -7.08 -30.03
N LEU A 149 -16.53 -6.79 -28.88
CA LEU A 149 -15.93 -7.05 -27.57
C LEU A 149 -15.72 -8.55 -27.32
N GLY A 150 -16.67 -9.40 -27.72
CA GLY A 150 -16.55 -10.87 -27.63
C GLY A 150 -15.39 -11.45 -28.45
N LYS A 151 -14.95 -10.76 -29.51
CA LYS A 151 -13.72 -11.15 -30.25
C LYS A 151 -12.46 -10.68 -29.51
N LEU A 152 -12.49 -9.50 -28.90
CA LEU A 152 -11.33 -8.88 -28.25
C LEU A 152 -10.94 -9.56 -26.93
N VAL A 153 -11.86 -10.24 -26.24
CA VAL A 153 -11.54 -11.04 -25.05
C VAL A 153 -10.63 -12.24 -25.36
N ARG A 154 -10.45 -12.60 -26.65
CA ARG A 154 -9.51 -13.62 -27.13
C ARG A 154 -8.29 -13.03 -27.85
N HIS A 155 -8.06 -11.72 -27.72
CA HIS A 155 -6.93 -11.05 -28.36
C HIS A 155 -5.58 -11.54 -27.78
N LYS A 156 -4.50 -11.50 -28.56
CA LYS A 156 -3.17 -11.96 -28.14
C LYS A 156 -2.58 -11.17 -26.95
N GLN A 157 -2.87 -9.88 -26.86
CA GLN A 157 -2.37 -9.00 -25.79
C GLN A 157 -3.28 -9.05 -24.57
N SER A 158 -2.70 -9.35 -23.40
CA SER A 158 -3.41 -9.46 -22.11
C SER A 158 -4.24 -8.20 -21.79
N ARG A 159 -3.64 -7.01 -21.94
CA ARG A 159 -4.30 -5.71 -21.69
C ARG A 159 -5.54 -5.49 -22.56
N THR A 160 -5.52 -5.95 -23.82
CA THR A 160 -6.69 -5.86 -24.70
C THR A 160 -7.80 -6.78 -24.23
N ARG A 161 -7.46 -8.02 -23.82
CA ARG A 161 -8.45 -8.96 -23.27
C ARG A 161 -9.11 -8.40 -22.02
N ALA A 162 -8.31 -7.89 -21.08
CA ALA A 162 -8.80 -7.30 -19.85
C ALA A 162 -9.71 -6.09 -20.09
N ALA A 163 -9.28 -5.15 -20.95
CA ALA A 163 -10.10 -3.98 -21.26
C ALA A 163 -11.43 -4.36 -21.94
N ALA A 164 -11.40 -5.33 -22.87
CA ALA A 164 -12.60 -5.83 -23.52
C ALA A 164 -13.53 -6.56 -22.57
N ALA A 165 -13.01 -7.37 -21.65
CA ALA A 165 -13.80 -8.09 -20.65
C ALA A 165 -14.54 -7.12 -19.71
N ARG A 166 -13.88 -6.07 -19.23
CA ARG A 166 -14.54 -5.01 -18.43
C ARG A 166 -15.69 -4.36 -19.20
N ALA A 167 -15.44 -3.94 -20.43
CA ALA A 167 -16.47 -3.32 -21.27
C ALA A 167 -17.62 -4.28 -21.58
N LEU A 168 -17.32 -5.56 -21.81
CA LEU A 168 -18.31 -6.58 -22.13
C LEU A 168 -19.26 -6.82 -20.95
N VAL A 169 -18.73 -6.95 -19.74
CA VAL A 169 -19.54 -7.09 -18.51
C VAL A 169 -20.44 -5.87 -18.31
N VAL A 170 -19.89 -4.65 -18.43
CA VAL A 170 -20.67 -3.42 -18.23
C VAL A 170 -21.77 -3.25 -19.29
N CYS A 171 -21.49 -3.58 -20.56
CA CYS A 171 -22.49 -3.52 -21.62
C CYS A 171 -23.55 -4.62 -21.54
N THR A 172 -23.33 -5.70 -20.79
CA THR A 172 -24.28 -6.83 -20.72
C THR A 172 -25.11 -6.71 -19.44
N ARG A 173 -26.44 -6.65 -19.58
CA ARG A 173 -27.38 -6.53 -18.45
C ARG A 173 -28.11 -7.83 -18.16
N THR A 174 -28.96 -8.27 -19.09
CA THR A 174 -29.86 -9.42 -18.91
C THR A 174 -29.10 -10.74 -18.79
N GLU A 175 -28.21 -11.02 -19.75
CA GLU A 175 -27.42 -12.27 -19.83
C GLU A 175 -26.09 -12.16 -19.07
N ARG A 176 -26.00 -11.24 -18.10
CA ARG A 176 -24.75 -10.99 -17.37
C ARG A 176 -24.29 -12.22 -16.57
N PRO A 177 -25.16 -12.96 -15.85
CA PRO A 177 -24.74 -14.15 -15.12
C PRO A 177 -24.09 -15.21 -16.03
N GLU A 178 -24.72 -15.53 -17.17
CA GLU A 178 -24.22 -16.51 -18.14
C GLU A 178 -22.90 -16.05 -18.76
N LEU A 179 -22.78 -14.76 -19.08
CA LEU A 179 -21.53 -14.17 -19.54
C LEU A 179 -20.42 -14.32 -18.49
N LEU A 180 -20.71 -14.06 -17.21
CA LEU A 180 -19.72 -14.18 -16.14
C LEU A 180 -19.26 -15.62 -15.95
N GLU A 181 -20.15 -16.60 -16.09
CA GLU A 181 -19.76 -18.01 -16.09
C GLU A 181 -18.78 -18.32 -17.22
N GLU A 182 -19.03 -17.84 -18.45
CA GLU A 182 -18.10 -17.98 -19.58
C GLU A 182 -16.75 -17.29 -19.27
N LEU A 183 -16.78 -16.04 -18.82
CA LEU A 183 -15.56 -15.27 -18.56
C LEU A 183 -14.75 -15.85 -17.40
N PHE A 184 -15.40 -16.38 -16.35
CA PHE A 184 -14.74 -17.05 -15.24
C PHE A 184 -14.17 -18.42 -15.64
N ALA A 185 -14.68 -19.06 -16.68
CA ALA A 185 -14.10 -20.29 -17.25
C ALA A 185 -12.87 -20.03 -18.14
N SER A 186 -12.56 -18.76 -18.45
CA SER A 186 -11.39 -18.37 -19.24
C SER A 186 -10.07 -18.84 -18.61
N GLU A 187 -9.15 -19.32 -19.45
CA GLU A 187 -7.77 -19.60 -19.06
C GLU A 187 -6.95 -18.32 -18.76
N TYR A 188 -7.43 -17.16 -19.24
CA TYR A 188 -6.77 -15.88 -19.10
C TYR A 188 -7.13 -15.22 -17.77
N VAL A 189 -6.20 -15.24 -16.82
CA VAL A 189 -6.31 -14.60 -15.50
C VAL A 189 -6.71 -13.11 -15.63
N ALA A 190 -6.18 -12.40 -16.64
CA ALA A 190 -6.50 -10.99 -16.84
C ALA A 190 -7.96 -10.75 -17.27
N VAL A 191 -8.59 -11.71 -17.96
CA VAL A 191 -10.02 -11.67 -18.30
C VAL A 191 -10.88 -11.84 -17.06
N VAL A 192 -10.58 -12.86 -16.25
CA VAL A 192 -11.30 -13.13 -14.99
C VAL A 192 -11.18 -11.94 -14.05
N ALA A 193 -9.97 -11.42 -13.84
CA ALA A 193 -9.73 -10.26 -12.98
C ALA A 193 -10.49 -9.02 -13.46
N ALA A 194 -10.46 -8.75 -14.75
CA ALA A 194 -11.18 -7.63 -15.37
C ALA A 194 -12.71 -7.76 -15.21
N ALA A 195 -13.27 -8.96 -15.38
CA ALA A 195 -14.68 -9.21 -15.16
C ALA A 195 -15.08 -8.95 -13.69
N LEU A 196 -14.27 -9.43 -12.74
CA LEU A 196 -14.49 -9.18 -11.31
C LEU A 196 -14.40 -7.69 -10.96
N GLU A 197 -13.41 -6.97 -11.50
CA GLU A 197 -13.28 -5.51 -11.33
C GLU A 197 -14.50 -4.76 -11.89
N ALA A 198 -15.04 -5.18 -13.04
CA ALA A 198 -16.27 -4.61 -13.58
C ALA A 198 -17.45 -4.81 -12.63
N VAL A 199 -17.59 -6.00 -12.02
CA VAL A 199 -18.65 -6.27 -11.03
C VAL A 199 -18.45 -5.43 -9.76
N ILE A 200 -17.21 -5.22 -9.30
CA ILE A 200 -16.93 -4.34 -8.14
C ILE A 200 -17.41 -2.90 -8.41
N HIS A 201 -17.22 -2.40 -9.63
CA HIS A 201 -17.55 -1.02 -9.99
C HIS A 201 -19.01 -0.80 -10.44
N ASP A 202 -19.67 -1.82 -10.98
CA ASP A 202 -21.08 -1.81 -11.43
C ASP A 202 -21.82 -3.07 -10.93
N PRO A 203 -21.99 -3.24 -9.59
CA PRO A 203 -22.62 -4.44 -9.01
C PRO A 203 -24.15 -4.43 -9.17
N ARG A 204 -24.75 -5.61 -9.43
CA ARG A 204 -26.22 -5.76 -9.62
C ARG A 204 -26.88 -6.82 -8.74
N GLY A 205 -26.10 -7.64 -8.05
CA GLY A 205 -26.60 -8.71 -7.17
C GLY A 205 -26.89 -10.02 -7.90
N THR A 206 -27.35 -9.97 -9.16
CA THR A 206 -27.57 -11.15 -10.00
C THR A 206 -26.29 -11.96 -10.28
N GLU A 207 -25.11 -11.36 -10.06
CA GLU A 207 -23.82 -12.02 -10.27
C GLU A 207 -23.42 -12.99 -9.14
N LEU A 208 -24.11 -12.95 -7.99
CA LEU A 208 -23.72 -13.71 -6.80
C LEU A 208 -23.55 -15.22 -7.06
N PRO A 209 -24.45 -15.94 -7.75
CA PRO A 209 -24.28 -17.37 -8.01
C PRO A 209 -22.97 -17.69 -8.73
N ALA A 210 -22.65 -16.96 -9.81
CA ALA A 210 -21.41 -17.15 -10.59
C ALA A 210 -20.15 -16.84 -9.75
N LEU A 211 -20.20 -15.80 -8.92
CA LEU A 211 -19.12 -15.45 -8.00
C LEU A 211 -18.89 -16.55 -6.94
N MET A 212 -19.97 -17.12 -6.41
CA MET A 212 -19.88 -18.19 -5.43
C MET A 212 -19.34 -19.48 -6.04
N GLU A 213 -19.70 -19.79 -7.28
CA GLU A 213 -19.13 -20.92 -8.00
C GLU A 213 -17.62 -20.74 -8.22
N LEU A 214 -17.18 -19.54 -8.60
CA LEU A 214 -15.76 -19.21 -8.70
C LEU A 214 -15.04 -19.40 -7.37
N LEU A 215 -15.62 -18.93 -6.25
CA LEU A 215 -15.05 -19.06 -4.91
C LEU A 215 -15.03 -20.49 -4.37
N ARG A 216 -15.84 -21.41 -4.92
CA ARG A 216 -15.80 -22.84 -4.57
C ARG A 216 -14.72 -23.64 -5.31
N ARG A 217 -14.07 -23.07 -6.32
CA ARG A 217 -13.01 -23.77 -7.07
C ARG A 217 -11.81 -24.06 -6.18
N PRO A 218 -11.34 -25.31 -6.06
CA PRO A 218 -10.20 -25.63 -5.18
C PRO A 218 -8.92 -24.85 -5.54
N ARG A 219 -8.71 -24.57 -6.83
CA ARG A 219 -7.58 -23.77 -7.32
C ARG A 219 -8.08 -22.41 -7.81
N LEU A 220 -7.67 -21.35 -7.12
CA LEU A 220 -7.92 -19.97 -7.49
C LEU A 220 -6.70 -19.15 -7.07
N LEU A 221 -6.16 -18.33 -7.98
CA LEU A 221 -5.02 -17.47 -7.68
C LEU A 221 -5.42 -16.38 -6.68
N ASN A 222 -4.53 -16.02 -5.76
CA ASN A 222 -4.83 -15.03 -4.71
C ASN A 222 -5.30 -13.67 -5.27
N VAL A 223 -4.79 -13.26 -6.44
CA VAL A 223 -5.21 -12.03 -7.16
C VAL A 223 -6.67 -12.09 -7.57
N LEU A 224 -7.16 -13.27 -7.99
CA LEU A 224 -8.55 -13.49 -8.37
C LEU A 224 -9.42 -13.67 -7.13
N GLU A 225 -8.94 -14.39 -6.11
CA GLU A 225 -9.66 -14.58 -4.85
C GLU A 225 -10.01 -13.24 -4.20
N ARG A 226 -9.02 -12.34 -4.02
CA ARG A 226 -9.25 -11.00 -3.43
C ARG A 226 -10.32 -10.21 -4.19
N ARG A 227 -10.28 -10.24 -5.52
CA ARG A 227 -11.27 -9.59 -6.39
C ARG A 227 -12.64 -10.25 -6.29
N ALA A 228 -12.71 -11.58 -6.23
CA ALA A 228 -13.96 -12.31 -6.12
C ALA A 228 -14.66 -12.09 -4.78
N LEU A 229 -13.90 -12.01 -3.69
CA LEU A 229 -14.45 -11.67 -2.36
C LEU A 229 -15.04 -10.26 -2.37
N ARG A 230 -14.30 -9.25 -2.88
CA ARG A 230 -14.78 -7.87 -2.98
C ARG A 230 -15.97 -7.73 -3.94
N ALA A 231 -15.95 -8.43 -5.07
CA ALA A 231 -17.06 -8.48 -6.01
C ALA A 231 -18.32 -9.09 -5.36
N ALA A 232 -18.18 -10.16 -4.58
CA ALA A 232 -19.31 -10.76 -3.86
C ALA A 232 -19.94 -9.81 -2.84
N VAL A 233 -19.12 -9.10 -2.07
CA VAL A 233 -19.61 -8.09 -1.12
C VAL A 233 -20.27 -6.92 -1.85
N ALA A 234 -19.69 -6.46 -2.96
CA ALA A 234 -20.27 -5.40 -3.78
C ALA A 234 -21.63 -5.82 -4.38
N SER A 235 -21.73 -7.02 -4.97
CA SER A 235 -22.97 -7.57 -5.53
C SER A 235 -24.04 -7.77 -4.45
N ALA A 236 -23.69 -8.32 -3.28
CA ALA A 236 -24.63 -8.43 -2.16
C ALA A 236 -25.12 -7.06 -1.70
N GLY A 237 -24.23 -6.07 -1.60
CA GLY A 237 -24.57 -4.70 -1.23
C GLY A 237 -25.47 -3.96 -2.24
N ALA A 238 -25.56 -4.44 -3.48
CA ALA A 238 -26.44 -3.88 -4.50
C ALA A 238 -27.90 -4.38 -4.40
N LEU A 239 -28.15 -5.48 -3.70
CA LEU A 239 -29.52 -5.96 -3.42
C LEU A 239 -30.27 -5.00 -2.50
N GLU A 240 -31.60 -5.07 -2.44
CA GLU A 240 -32.42 -4.20 -1.59
C GLU A 240 -33.05 -4.95 -0.41
N GLY A 241 -33.54 -4.19 0.58
CA GLY A 241 -34.29 -4.73 1.72
C GLY A 241 -33.55 -5.77 2.55
N GLU A 242 -34.30 -6.76 3.05
CA GLU A 242 -33.77 -7.84 3.88
C GLU A 242 -32.84 -8.80 3.13
N GLU A 243 -32.99 -8.92 1.80
CA GLU A 243 -32.18 -9.81 0.97
C GLU A 243 -30.69 -9.43 1.05
N ARG A 244 -30.38 -8.13 1.05
CA ARG A 244 -29.00 -7.62 1.20
C ARG A 244 -28.29 -8.19 2.43
N GLY A 245 -28.92 -8.14 3.59
CA GLY A 245 -28.32 -8.58 4.85
C GLY A 245 -28.12 -10.09 4.93
N LYS A 246 -28.94 -10.86 4.19
CA LYS A 246 -28.95 -12.33 4.23
C LYS A 246 -28.17 -12.97 3.08
N ALA A 247 -27.92 -12.23 1.99
CA ALA A 247 -27.39 -12.78 0.73
C ALA A 247 -26.09 -13.57 0.89
N LEU A 248 -25.15 -13.09 1.72
CA LEU A 248 -23.86 -13.77 1.89
C LEU A 248 -23.88 -14.87 2.95
N GLN A 249 -24.89 -14.94 3.82
CA GLN A 249 -24.92 -15.85 4.95
C GLN A 249 -24.80 -17.34 4.56
N PRO A 250 -25.63 -17.89 3.64
CA PRO A 250 -25.52 -19.29 3.25
C PRO A 250 -24.17 -19.58 2.59
N HIS A 251 -23.59 -18.60 1.92
CA HIS A 251 -22.31 -18.75 1.24
C HIS A 251 -21.11 -18.73 2.17
N ILE A 252 -21.09 -17.84 3.16
CA ILE A 252 -20.05 -17.81 4.20
C ILE A 252 -20.07 -19.13 4.97
N SER A 253 -21.25 -19.62 5.35
CA SER A 253 -21.39 -20.89 6.06
C SER A 253 -20.93 -22.08 5.21
N ALA A 254 -21.37 -22.15 3.95
CA ALA A 254 -20.98 -23.23 3.04
C ALA A 254 -19.47 -23.24 2.75
N LEU A 255 -18.88 -22.06 2.49
CA LEU A 255 -17.43 -21.95 2.30
C LEU A 255 -16.71 -22.40 3.58
N SER A 256 -17.06 -21.85 4.74
CA SER A 256 -16.41 -22.16 6.03
C SER A 256 -16.46 -23.64 6.41
N SER A 257 -17.48 -24.36 5.94
CA SER A 257 -17.71 -25.79 6.24
C SER A 257 -17.10 -26.73 5.20
N SER A 258 -16.45 -26.21 4.16
CA SER A 258 -15.85 -27.01 3.10
C SER A 258 -14.73 -27.91 3.64
N THR A 259 -14.59 -29.12 3.09
CA THR A 259 -13.44 -30.00 3.36
C THR A 259 -12.19 -29.59 2.59
N GLU A 260 -12.36 -28.91 1.45
CA GLU A 260 -11.26 -28.34 0.67
C GLU A 260 -10.67 -27.13 1.38
N LYS A 261 -9.46 -27.26 1.92
CA LYS A 261 -8.80 -26.25 2.76
C LYS A 261 -8.73 -24.85 2.14
N ALA A 262 -8.52 -24.75 0.83
CA ALA A 262 -8.42 -23.46 0.14
C ALA A 262 -9.79 -22.77 0.06
N VAL A 263 -10.85 -23.55 -0.16
CA VAL A 263 -12.24 -23.07 -0.19
C VAL A 263 -12.69 -22.71 1.23
N ALA A 264 -12.36 -23.54 2.22
CA ALA A 264 -12.68 -23.32 3.62
C ALA A 264 -12.12 -21.99 4.17
N ALA A 265 -10.87 -21.67 3.83
CA ALA A 265 -10.24 -20.41 4.23
C ALA A 265 -10.91 -19.16 3.63
N ARG A 266 -11.67 -19.29 2.53
CA ARG A 266 -12.38 -18.16 1.91
C ARG A 266 -13.64 -17.75 2.67
N GLY A 267 -14.24 -18.66 3.45
CA GLY A 267 -15.41 -18.34 4.28
C GLY A 267 -15.12 -17.20 5.28
N PRO A 268 -14.10 -17.35 6.16
CA PRO A 268 -13.67 -16.26 7.04
C PRO A 268 -13.21 -15.00 6.31
N ARG A 269 -12.52 -15.12 5.17
CA ARG A 269 -12.06 -13.96 4.38
C ARG A 269 -13.23 -13.19 3.76
N LEU A 270 -14.26 -13.89 3.29
CA LEU A 270 -15.49 -13.26 2.78
C LEU A 270 -16.24 -12.55 3.91
N ALA A 271 -16.35 -13.19 5.08
CA ALA A 271 -16.95 -12.59 6.25
C ALA A 271 -16.19 -11.33 6.71
N MET A 272 -14.86 -11.38 6.68
CA MET A 272 -14.00 -10.22 6.97
C MET A 272 -14.25 -9.07 5.97
N GLU A 273 -14.22 -9.32 4.65
CA GLU A 273 -14.54 -8.28 3.65
C GLU A 273 -15.96 -7.71 3.87
N ALA A 274 -16.93 -8.57 4.21
CA ALA A 274 -18.32 -8.16 4.44
C ALA A 274 -18.49 -7.29 5.71
N SER A 275 -17.69 -7.52 6.76
CA SER A 275 -17.77 -6.76 8.02
C SER A 275 -17.50 -5.25 7.87
N GLY A 276 -16.81 -4.83 6.81
CA GLY A 276 -16.64 -3.40 6.48
C GLY A 276 -17.95 -2.73 6.02
N SER A 277 -19.01 -3.50 5.78
CA SER A 277 -20.29 -3.01 5.30
C SER A 277 -21.31 -2.78 6.42
N ALA A 278 -21.95 -1.61 6.40
CA ALA A 278 -22.95 -1.19 7.40
C ALA A 278 -24.21 -2.09 7.48
N TRP A 279 -24.44 -2.93 6.47
CA TRP A 279 -25.59 -3.85 6.38
C TRP A 279 -25.28 -5.26 6.93
N THR A 280 -24.09 -5.49 7.47
CA THR A 280 -23.73 -6.74 8.15
C THR A 280 -23.59 -6.56 9.65
N ARG A 281 -23.65 -7.66 10.40
CA ARG A 281 -23.41 -7.67 11.86
C ARG A 281 -22.29 -8.65 12.18
N GLY A 282 -21.27 -8.18 12.88
CA GLY A 282 -20.12 -9.00 13.27
C GLY A 282 -20.51 -10.26 14.06
N SER A 283 -21.47 -10.16 14.98
CA SER A 283 -21.96 -11.30 15.77
C SER A 283 -22.61 -12.41 14.93
N GLU A 284 -23.17 -12.09 13.78
CA GLU A 284 -23.72 -13.05 12.83
C GLU A 284 -22.61 -13.69 11.98
N LEU A 285 -21.70 -12.87 11.45
CA LEU A 285 -20.53 -13.33 10.70
C LEU A 285 -19.66 -14.29 11.53
N MET A 286 -19.50 -14.01 12.82
CA MET A 286 -18.82 -14.88 13.77
C MET A 286 -19.48 -16.26 13.90
N LYS A 287 -20.82 -16.33 13.92
CA LYS A 287 -21.54 -17.61 13.97
C LYS A 287 -21.33 -18.41 12.69
N LEU A 288 -21.43 -17.75 11.53
CA LEU A 288 -21.31 -18.37 10.21
C LEU A 288 -19.91 -18.94 9.94
N THR A 289 -18.88 -18.35 10.53
CA THR A 289 -17.47 -18.77 10.39
C THR A 289 -17.05 -19.80 11.44
N SER A 290 -17.94 -20.20 12.35
CA SER A 290 -17.63 -21.16 13.41
C SER A 290 -17.03 -22.49 12.92
N PRO A 291 -17.46 -23.11 11.80
CA PRO A 291 -16.88 -24.37 11.33
C PRO A 291 -15.40 -24.23 10.94
N ALA A 292 -14.98 -23.06 10.46
CA ALA A 292 -13.61 -22.80 10.06
C ALA A 292 -12.64 -22.75 11.26
N ARG A 293 -13.14 -22.44 12.47
CA ARG A 293 -12.34 -22.40 13.71
C ARG A 293 -11.94 -23.80 14.20
N GLU A 294 -12.75 -24.81 13.89
CA GLU A 294 -12.52 -26.20 14.29
C GLU A 294 -11.92 -27.06 13.15
N HIS A 295 -11.69 -26.45 11.99
CA HIS A 295 -11.23 -27.15 10.79
C HIS A 295 -9.84 -27.81 10.98
N PRO A 296 -9.59 -29.02 10.45
CA PRO A 296 -8.31 -29.73 10.66
C PRO A 296 -7.09 -29.00 10.09
N ALA A 297 -7.26 -28.25 8.99
CA ALA A 297 -6.16 -27.52 8.35
C ALA A 297 -5.82 -26.18 9.03
N THR A 298 -4.55 -26.01 9.38
CA THR A 298 -3.99 -24.78 10.01
C THR A 298 -4.32 -23.48 9.27
N PRO A 299 -4.20 -23.38 7.92
CA PRO A 299 -4.48 -22.12 7.23
C PRO A 299 -5.95 -21.68 7.32
N VAL A 300 -6.88 -22.62 7.49
CA VAL A 300 -8.32 -22.34 7.64
C VAL A 300 -8.58 -21.75 9.02
N ARG A 301 -8.04 -22.37 10.07
CA ARG A 301 -8.16 -21.86 11.44
C ARG A 301 -7.46 -20.51 11.60
N ALA A 302 -6.31 -20.31 10.95
CA ALA A 302 -5.62 -19.02 10.95
C ALA A 302 -6.44 -17.91 10.27
N ALA A 303 -7.10 -18.20 9.15
CA ALA A 303 -8.03 -17.26 8.51
C ALA A 303 -9.24 -16.96 9.41
N ALA A 304 -9.78 -17.97 10.10
CA ALA A 304 -10.88 -17.79 11.06
C ALA A 304 -10.46 -16.92 12.25
N ALA A 305 -9.30 -17.18 12.85
CA ALA A 305 -8.72 -16.40 13.94
C ALA A 305 -8.50 -14.94 13.56
N HIS A 306 -8.02 -14.67 12.35
CA HIS A 306 -7.82 -13.31 11.84
C HIS A 306 -9.15 -12.57 11.62
N ALA A 307 -10.16 -13.25 11.07
CA ALA A 307 -11.46 -12.64 10.81
C ALA A 307 -12.18 -12.18 12.10
N LEU A 308 -11.91 -12.84 13.24
CA LEU A 308 -12.47 -12.44 14.55
C LEU A 308 -12.17 -10.97 14.89
N GLY A 309 -11.01 -10.44 14.50
CA GLY A 309 -10.62 -9.05 14.77
C GLY A 309 -11.53 -7.99 14.12
N PHE A 310 -12.44 -8.41 13.23
CA PHE A 310 -13.34 -7.55 12.48
C PHE A 310 -14.82 -7.73 12.87
N PHE A 311 -15.13 -8.63 13.80
CA PHE A 311 -16.52 -8.99 14.16
C PHE A 311 -17.06 -8.26 15.40
N GLY A 312 -16.35 -7.24 15.89
CA GLY A 312 -16.76 -6.47 17.07
C GLY A 312 -16.39 -7.15 18.39
N LYS A 313 -16.74 -6.50 19.50
CA LYS A 313 -16.25 -6.86 20.84
C LYS A 313 -16.66 -8.28 21.27
N GLU A 314 -17.79 -8.78 20.77
CA GLU A 314 -18.29 -10.12 21.05
C GLU A 314 -17.34 -11.24 20.58
N ALA A 315 -16.44 -10.94 19.64
CA ALA A 315 -15.43 -11.88 19.15
C ALA A 315 -14.16 -11.95 20.03
N LEU A 316 -14.08 -11.13 21.09
CA LEU A 316 -12.90 -11.08 21.98
C LEU A 316 -12.65 -12.43 22.66
N GLU A 317 -13.65 -13.02 23.30
CA GLU A 317 -13.49 -14.29 24.01
C GLU A 317 -13.15 -15.46 23.06
N PRO A 318 -13.82 -15.63 21.90
CA PRO A 318 -13.37 -16.59 20.88
C PRO A 318 -11.92 -16.39 20.42
N ALA A 319 -11.49 -15.13 20.26
CA ALA A 319 -10.10 -14.84 19.88
C ALA A 319 -9.12 -15.23 21.01
N ARG A 320 -9.45 -14.90 22.26
CA ARG A 320 -8.67 -15.30 23.44
C ARG A 320 -8.57 -16.82 23.58
N GLU A 321 -9.67 -17.54 23.35
CA GLU A 321 -9.72 -19.01 23.41
C GLU A 321 -8.81 -19.64 22.36
N MET A 322 -8.89 -19.21 21.09
CA MET A 322 -8.02 -19.71 20.02
C MET A 322 -6.54 -19.38 20.28
N ALA A 323 -6.25 -18.18 20.79
CA ALA A 323 -4.90 -17.77 21.17
C ALA A 323 -4.31 -18.60 22.32
N ALA A 324 -5.14 -19.15 23.20
CA ALA A 324 -4.71 -19.98 24.32
C ALA A 324 -4.59 -21.47 23.97
N SER A 325 -5.47 -21.99 23.11
CA SER A 325 -5.70 -23.45 22.98
C SER A 325 -5.29 -24.07 21.64
N ASP A 326 -5.12 -23.28 20.56
CA ASP A 326 -4.80 -23.88 19.26
C ASP A 326 -3.42 -24.55 19.28
N LYS A 327 -3.33 -25.73 18.67
CA LYS A 327 -2.10 -26.53 18.59
C LYS A 327 -0.99 -25.82 17.80
N GLN A 328 -1.35 -24.95 16.86
CA GLN A 328 -0.42 -24.35 15.90
C GLN A 328 -0.11 -22.89 16.26
N PRO A 329 1.18 -22.50 16.37
CA PRO A 329 1.58 -21.16 16.77
C PRO A 329 1.08 -20.07 15.80
N ARG A 330 1.03 -20.37 14.51
CA ARG A 330 0.47 -19.47 13.47
C ARG A 330 -0.98 -19.04 13.77
N VAL A 331 -1.81 -19.97 14.25
CA VAL A 331 -3.20 -19.67 14.61
C VAL A 331 -3.24 -18.84 15.90
N ARG A 332 -2.41 -19.19 16.89
CA ARG A 332 -2.32 -18.44 18.14
C ARG A 332 -1.88 -16.99 17.93
N GLN A 333 -0.92 -16.75 17.03
CA GLN A 333 -0.47 -15.40 16.62
C GLN A 333 -1.61 -14.60 15.95
N ALA A 334 -2.30 -15.20 14.98
CA ALA A 334 -3.44 -14.53 14.32
C ALA A 334 -4.56 -14.20 15.32
N ALA A 335 -4.87 -15.10 16.25
CA ALA A 335 -5.89 -14.91 17.26
C ALA A 335 -5.48 -13.86 18.31
N LEU A 336 -4.21 -13.85 18.72
CA LEU A 336 -3.64 -12.83 19.62
C LEU A 336 -3.74 -11.44 18.99
N ALA A 337 -3.34 -11.30 17.72
CA ALA A 337 -3.46 -10.03 16.99
C ALA A 337 -4.92 -9.54 16.93
N SER A 338 -5.87 -10.45 16.69
CA SER A 338 -7.30 -10.13 16.72
C SER A 338 -7.78 -9.70 18.11
N ALA A 339 -7.39 -10.41 19.17
CA ALA A 339 -7.77 -10.04 20.54
C ALA A 339 -7.26 -8.65 20.93
N LEU A 340 -6.00 -8.33 20.57
CA LEU A 340 -5.39 -7.02 20.81
C LEU A 340 -6.00 -5.90 19.95
N ALA A 341 -6.56 -6.22 18.79
CA ALA A 341 -7.28 -5.25 17.96
C ALA A 341 -8.69 -4.94 18.51
N LEU A 342 -9.33 -5.93 19.15
CA LEU A 342 -10.68 -5.80 19.73
C LEU A 342 -10.70 -5.11 21.09
N GLU A 343 -9.66 -5.32 21.91
CA GLU A 343 -9.52 -4.67 23.22
C GLU A 343 -8.05 -4.29 23.45
N GLY A 344 -7.82 -2.99 23.73
CA GLY A 344 -6.50 -2.46 24.03
C GLY A 344 -5.92 -3.06 25.32
N ILE A 345 -4.61 -3.28 25.34
CA ILE A 345 -3.91 -3.89 26.47
C ILE A 345 -3.89 -3.00 27.72
N GLU A 346 -4.16 -1.70 27.58
CA GLU A 346 -4.31 -0.78 28.71
C GLU A 346 -5.55 -1.07 29.59
N LYS A 347 -6.43 -1.98 29.15
CA LYS A 347 -7.55 -2.49 29.95
C LYS A 347 -7.07 -3.61 30.87
N ASP A 348 -7.33 -3.49 32.17
CA ASP A 348 -6.89 -4.48 33.19
C ASP A 348 -7.23 -5.93 32.83
N GLY A 349 -8.42 -6.18 32.30
CA GLY A 349 -8.84 -7.53 31.87
C GLY A 349 -7.98 -8.09 30.73
N GLN A 350 -7.69 -7.26 29.73
CA GLN A 350 -6.83 -7.65 28.60
C GLN A 350 -5.38 -7.79 29.05
N LEU A 351 -4.88 -6.90 29.91
CA LEU A 351 -3.52 -6.98 30.46
C LEU A 351 -3.31 -8.28 31.23
N ASN A 352 -4.19 -8.60 32.18
CA ASN A 352 -4.11 -9.82 32.98
C ASN A 352 -4.17 -11.08 32.11
N TRP A 353 -5.00 -11.06 31.06
CA TRP A 353 -5.04 -12.14 30.08
C TRP A 353 -3.71 -12.30 29.32
N VAL A 354 -3.12 -11.21 28.83
CA VAL A 354 -1.81 -11.24 28.14
C VAL A 354 -0.71 -11.75 29.08
N LEU A 355 -0.68 -11.29 30.33
CA LEU A 355 0.30 -11.72 31.32
C LEU A 355 0.19 -13.22 31.63
N GLY A 356 -1.01 -13.71 31.92
CA GLY A 356 -1.24 -15.15 32.14
C GLY A 356 -0.94 -15.99 30.90
N ARG A 357 -1.16 -15.44 29.69
CA ARG A 357 -0.78 -16.12 28.44
C ARG A 357 0.74 -16.18 28.27
N LEU A 358 1.47 -15.12 28.59
CA LEU A 358 2.93 -15.08 28.51
C LEU A 358 3.57 -16.13 29.43
N GLU A 359 3.03 -16.32 30.62
CA GLU A 359 3.49 -17.35 31.56
C GLU A 359 3.29 -18.77 31.02
N SER A 360 2.13 -19.03 30.40
CA SER A 360 1.71 -20.36 29.94
C SER A 360 2.08 -20.69 28.48
N GLU A 361 2.64 -19.76 27.71
CA GLU A 361 3.02 -19.98 26.31
C GLU A 361 4.44 -20.55 26.20
N SER A 362 4.60 -21.63 25.44
CA SER A 362 5.88 -22.32 25.26
C SER A 362 6.55 -21.98 23.93
N HIS A 363 5.80 -21.59 22.91
CA HIS A 363 6.34 -21.35 21.58
C HIS A 363 6.98 -19.96 21.47
N PRO A 364 8.28 -19.86 21.12
CA PRO A 364 9.01 -18.59 21.10
C PRO A 364 8.33 -17.50 20.27
N SER A 365 7.84 -17.84 19.07
CA SER A 365 7.23 -16.85 18.18
C SER A 365 5.93 -16.22 18.73
N VAL A 366 5.19 -16.92 19.60
CA VAL A 366 3.98 -16.37 20.23
C VAL A 366 4.38 -15.56 21.48
N ARG A 367 5.35 -16.05 22.26
CA ARG A 367 5.94 -15.29 23.38
C ARG A 367 6.50 -13.95 22.90
N GLU A 368 7.15 -13.93 21.75
CA GLU A 368 7.67 -12.71 21.13
C GLU A 368 6.56 -11.67 20.93
N GLU A 369 5.43 -12.05 20.34
CA GLU A 369 4.31 -11.13 20.11
C GLU A 369 3.67 -10.63 21.42
N LEU A 370 3.57 -11.49 22.43
CA LEU A 370 3.09 -11.11 23.76
C LEU A 370 4.01 -10.09 24.43
N LEU A 371 5.33 -10.32 24.37
CA LEU A 371 6.34 -9.38 24.89
C LEU A 371 6.28 -8.05 24.15
N VAL A 372 6.16 -8.07 22.81
CA VAL A 372 6.01 -6.85 21.99
C VAL A 372 4.73 -6.08 22.39
N ALA A 373 3.61 -6.79 22.59
CA ALA A 373 2.34 -6.17 22.97
C ALA A 373 2.38 -5.47 24.34
N LEU A 374 3.18 -5.98 25.28
CA LEU A 374 3.40 -5.37 26.60
C LEU A 374 4.25 -4.09 26.56
N GLY A 375 4.88 -3.78 25.42
CA GLY A 375 5.69 -2.58 25.22
C GLY A 375 4.87 -1.31 24.95
N GLN A 376 3.95 -0.97 25.84
CA GLN A 376 3.13 0.24 25.75
C GLN A 376 3.43 1.24 26.86
N GLU A 377 3.33 2.53 26.54
CA GLU A 377 3.60 3.61 27.49
C GLU A 377 2.74 3.51 28.75
N LYS A 378 3.37 3.75 29.91
CA LYS A 378 2.73 3.78 31.23
C LYS A 378 2.10 2.45 31.67
N LEU A 379 2.46 1.34 31.02
CA LEU A 379 1.99 0.01 31.40
C LEU A 379 2.82 -0.56 32.58
N GLY A 380 2.68 0.03 33.76
CA GLY A 380 3.51 -0.26 34.94
C GLY A 380 3.52 -1.73 35.36
N HIS A 381 2.39 -2.42 35.29
CA HIS A 381 2.28 -3.84 35.64
C HIS A 381 3.07 -4.78 34.70
N ALA A 382 3.48 -4.31 33.51
CA ALA A 382 4.31 -5.09 32.61
C ALA A 382 5.80 -5.10 33.00
N VAL A 383 6.25 -4.18 33.88
CA VAL A 383 7.68 -4.01 34.21
C VAL A 383 8.30 -5.28 34.78
N GLU A 384 7.65 -5.94 35.74
CA GLU A 384 8.18 -7.14 36.38
C GLU A 384 8.24 -8.34 35.41
N PRO A 385 7.14 -8.72 34.70
CA PRO A 385 7.18 -9.76 33.68
C PRO A 385 8.21 -9.52 32.58
N LEU A 386 8.36 -8.27 32.11
CA LEU A 386 9.36 -7.91 31.10
C LEU A 386 10.79 -8.01 31.66
N THR A 387 11.00 -7.60 32.92
CA THR A 387 12.29 -7.72 33.61
C THR A 387 12.69 -9.19 33.77
N ALA A 388 11.76 -10.06 34.15
CA ALA A 388 12.00 -11.50 34.25
C ALA A 388 12.46 -12.08 32.90
N ALA A 389 11.83 -11.67 31.80
CA ALA A 389 12.15 -12.13 30.45
C ALA A 389 13.55 -11.71 29.95
N LEU A 390 14.20 -10.69 30.54
CA LEU A 390 15.58 -10.29 30.19
C LEU A 390 16.62 -11.39 30.47
N THR A 391 16.34 -12.23 31.46
CA THR A 391 17.26 -13.28 31.95
C THR A 391 16.99 -14.65 31.33
N GLY A 392 16.01 -14.76 30.43
CA GLY A 392 15.67 -16.00 29.76
C GLY A 392 16.80 -16.58 28.90
N ALA A 393 16.67 -17.86 28.53
CA ALA A 393 17.66 -18.54 27.67
C ALA A 393 17.64 -18.06 26.21
N ASP A 394 16.50 -17.56 25.72
CA ASP A 394 16.31 -17.13 24.34
C ASP A 394 16.63 -15.63 24.18
N ASP A 395 17.69 -15.33 23.44
CA ASP A 395 18.15 -13.96 23.17
C ASP A 395 17.10 -13.13 22.41
N ALA A 396 16.36 -13.74 21.50
CA ALA A 396 15.35 -13.05 20.70
C ALA A 396 14.20 -12.55 21.59
N LEU A 397 13.78 -13.37 22.57
CA LEU A 397 12.78 -12.98 23.57
C LEU A 397 13.32 -11.93 24.54
N ALA A 398 14.55 -12.09 25.04
CA ALA A 398 15.19 -11.12 25.93
C ALA A 398 15.34 -9.75 25.26
N VAL A 399 15.67 -9.72 23.96
CA VAL A 399 15.74 -8.49 23.16
C VAL A 399 14.38 -7.81 23.05
N CYS A 400 13.32 -8.54 22.68
CA CYS A 400 11.98 -7.97 22.60
C CYS A 400 11.51 -7.45 23.97
N ALA A 401 11.80 -8.17 25.05
CA ALA A 401 11.50 -7.77 26.41
C ALA A 401 12.23 -6.48 26.81
N ALA A 402 13.51 -6.35 26.46
CA ALA A 402 14.30 -5.16 26.75
C ALA A 402 13.74 -3.90 26.06
N VAL A 403 13.41 -4.02 24.76
CA VAL A 403 12.79 -2.92 24.01
C VAL A 403 11.41 -2.57 24.59
N SER A 404 10.58 -3.58 24.86
CA SER A 404 9.26 -3.37 25.46
C SER A 404 9.33 -2.73 26.84
N LEU A 405 10.28 -3.15 27.69
CA LEU A 405 10.49 -2.60 29.03
C LEU A 405 10.83 -1.11 28.94
N GLY A 406 11.69 -0.73 28.00
CA GLY A 406 11.95 0.67 27.67
C GLY A 406 10.70 1.44 27.22
N ARG A 407 9.92 0.86 26.30
CA ARG A 407 8.68 1.46 25.78
C ARG A 407 7.60 1.67 26.85
N THR A 408 7.67 0.98 28.00
CA THR A 408 6.80 1.29 29.13
C THR A 408 7.00 2.71 29.69
N ARG A 409 8.18 3.31 29.46
CA ARG A 409 8.59 4.61 30.02
C ARG A 409 8.48 4.68 31.54
N MET A 410 8.57 3.54 32.22
CA MET A 410 8.60 3.47 33.68
C MET A 410 10.03 3.67 34.19
N GLU A 411 10.21 4.45 35.26
CA GLU A 411 11.55 4.67 35.85
C GLU A 411 12.20 3.34 36.29
N ALA A 412 11.38 2.41 36.78
CA ALA A 412 11.78 1.06 37.17
C ALA A 412 12.38 0.23 36.02
N ALA A 413 12.21 0.64 34.76
CA ALA A 413 12.84 -0.02 33.60
C ALA A 413 14.35 0.23 33.52
N VAL A 414 14.84 1.38 34.02
CA VAL A 414 16.20 1.86 33.73
C VAL A 414 17.27 0.97 34.37
N ALA A 415 17.09 0.60 35.64
CA ALA A 415 18.09 -0.18 36.36
C ALA A 415 18.29 -1.61 35.77
N PRO A 416 17.23 -2.40 35.50
CA PRO A 416 17.38 -3.71 34.84
C PRO A 416 18.04 -3.63 33.47
N LEU A 417 17.66 -2.64 32.66
CA LEU A 417 18.26 -2.47 31.32
C LEU A 417 19.73 -2.06 31.41
N SER A 418 20.08 -1.17 32.35
CA SER A 418 21.48 -0.76 32.57
C SER A 418 22.36 -1.92 33.01
N GLU A 419 21.83 -2.83 33.83
CA GLU A 419 22.53 -4.04 34.24
C GLU A 419 22.81 -4.95 33.05
N VAL A 420 21.79 -5.27 32.23
CA VAL A 420 21.96 -6.10 31.02
C VAL A 420 22.97 -5.49 30.04
N LEU A 421 22.92 -4.17 29.83
CA LEU A 421 23.87 -3.46 28.97
C LEU A 421 25.31 -3.61 29.47
N LYS A 422 25.52 -3.67 30.79
CA LYS A 422 26.85 -3.74 31.41
C LYS A 422 27.41 -5.16 31.51
N SER A 423 26.59 -6.15 31.88
CA SER A 423 27.07 -7.48 32.29
C SER A 423 26.80 -8.61 31.29
N SER A 424 26.02 -8.38 30.23
CA SER A 424 25.73 -9.42 29.24
C SER A 424 26.87 -9.63 28.23
N GLU A 425 27.31 -10.87 28.10
CA GLU A 425 28.25 -11.30 27.04
C GLU A 425 27.60 -11.24 25.64
N SER A 426 26.28 -11.45 25.55
CA SER A 426 25.55 -11.37 24.27
C SER A 426 25.39 -9.91 23.82
N TRP A 427 25.99 -9.56 22.68
CA TRP A 427 25.82 -8.26 22.05
C TRP A 427 24.36 -7.96 21.70
N ARG A 428 23.58 -9.01 21.38
CA ARG A 428 22.14 -8.88 21.05
C ARG A 428 21.38 -8.32 22.23
N ARG A 429 21.62 -8.87 23.42
CA ARG A 429 21.00 -8.41 24.67
C ARG A 429 21.47 -7.01 25.06
N ARG A 430 22.78 -6.73 24.96
CA ARG A 430 23.33 -5.38 25.21
C ARG A 430 22.68 -4.35 24.30
N GLY A 431 22.61 -4.63 22.99
CA GLY A 431 21.92 -3.79 22.03
C GLY A 431 20.44 -3.62 22.35
N GLY A 432 19.72 -4.71 22.67
CA GLY A 432 18.29 -4.63 23.02
C GLY A 432 18.05 -3.78 24.27
N ALA A 433 18.91 -3.92 25.27
CA ALA A 433 18.90 -3.12 26.50
C ALA A 433 19.19 -1.65 26.22
N LEU A 434 20.16 -1.36 25.34
CA LEU A 434 20.44 0.00 24.88
C LEU A 434 19.22 0.62 24.18
N VAL A 435 18.58 -0.09 23.26
CA VAL A 435 17.35 0.39 22.58
C VAL A 435 16.23 0.62 23.60
N GLY A 436 16.09 -0.26 24.60
CA GLY A 436 15.17 -0.08 25.72
C GLY A 436 15.48 1.21 26.50
N LEU A 437 16.73 1.45 26.86
CA LEU A 437 17.18 2.66 27.54
C LEU A 437 16.87 3.93 26.72
N CYS A 438 17.15 3.89 25.42
CA CYS A 438 16.80 4.98 24.50
C CYS A 438 15.28 5.23 24.43
N SER A 439 14.48 4.16 24.46
CA SER A 439 13.01 4.23 24.39
C SER A 439 12.36 4.63 25.73
N SER A 440 13.10 4.53 26.83
CA SER A 440 12.62 4.88 28.17
C SER A 440 12.38 6.37 28.35
N PHE A 441 13.11 7.20 27.58
CA PHE A 441 13.16 8.67 27.72
C PHE A 441 13.44 9.15 29.15
N HIS A 442 14.10 8.32 29.97
CA HIS A 442 14.55 8.69 31.30
C HIS A 442 15.96 9.26 31.27
N LYS A 443 16.17 10.37 31.99
CA LYS A 443 17.48 11.05 32.03
C LYS A 443 18.60 10.14 32.57
N ASP A 444 18.25 9.19 33.44
CA ASP A 444 19.20 8.26 34.06
C ASP A 444 19.72 7.23 33.05
N ALA A 445 19.07 7.07 31.90
CA ALA A 445 19.56 6.27 30.78
C ALA A 445 20.74 6.93 30.05
N VAL A 446 20.94 8.26 30.17
CA VAL A 446 21.94 8.99 29.38
C VAL A 446 23.37 8.54 29.73
N ALA A 447 23.70 8.36 31.01
CA ALA A 447 25.04 7.94 31.39
C ALA A 447 25.38 6.51 30.88
N PRO A 448 24.53 5.49 31.07
CA PRO A 448 24.72 4.17 30.44
C PRO A 448 24.85 4.23 28.91
N VAL A 449 24.05 5.07 28.24
CA VAL A 449 24.13 5.24 26.78
C VAL A 449 25.47 5.86 26.35
N ILE A 450 26.02 6.81 27.12
CA ILE A 450 27.35 7.37 26.85
C ILE A 450 28.43 6.29 26.95
N GLU A 451 28.37 5.42 27.95
CA GLU A 451 29.33 4.32 28.11
C GLU A 451 29.22 3.29 26.96
N ALA A 452 28.03 3.08 26.41
CA ALA A 452 27.80 2.17 25.28
C ALA A 452 28.51 2.60 23.98
N LEU A 453 29.06 3.82 23.90
CA LEU A 453 29.95 4.22 22.80
C LEU A 453 31.23 3.37 22.74
N LEU A 454 31.60 2.70 23.84
CA LEU A 454 32.76 1.79 23.92
C LEU A 454 32.40 0.33 23.65
N ASP A 455 31.14 0.01 23.33
CA ASP A 455 30.75 -1.37 23.06
C ASP A 455 31.52 -1.91 21.85
N PRO A 456 32.10 -3.13 21.93
CA PRO A 456 32.84 -3.70 20.81
C PRO A 456 31.97 -4.02 19.59
N GLU A 457 30.64 -4.18 19.76
CA GLU A 457 29.74 -4.41 18.63
C GLU A 457 29.36 -3.06 17.97
N PRO A 458 29.69 -2.84 16.68
CA PRO A 458 29.51 -1.55 16.02
C PRO A 458 28.07 -1.01 16.00
N LEU A 459 27.07 -1.89 15.93
CA LEU A 459 25.67 -1.47 15.95
C LEU A 459 25.21 -0.96 17.32
N VAL A 460 25.81 -1.46 18.41
CA VAL A 460 25.48 -1.00 19.77
C VAL A 460 26.06 0.40 19.95
N ALA A 461 27.34 0.58 19.65
CA ALA A 461 27.99 1.89 19.68
C ALA A 461 27.29 2.92 18.76
N ARG A 462 26.89 2.51 17.55
CA ARG A 462 26.18 3.39 16.60
C ARG A 462 24.78 3.79 17.08
N THR A 463 24.02 2.85 17.64
CA THR A 463 22.69 3.14 18.22
C THR A 463 22.82 4.15 19.37
N ALA A 464 23.85 3.98 20.23
CA ALA A 464 24.14 4.92 21.31
C ALA A 464 24.46 6.32 20.76
N PHE A 465 25.33 6.38 19.76
CA PHE A 465 25.70 7.64 19.10
C PHE A 465 24.50 8.34 18.44
N GLY A 466 23.64 7.59 17.73
CA GLY A 466 22.43 8.11 17.10
C GLY A 466 21.45 8.73 18.12
N PHE A 467 21.28 8.07 19.26
CA PHE A 467 20.48 8.61 20.36
C PHE A 467 21.08 9.88 20.96
N LEU A 468 22.38 9.89 21.24
CA LEU A 468 23.10 11.04 21.80
C LEU A 468 23.04 12.28 20.87
N ARG A 469 23.20 12.08 19.56
CA ARG A 469 22.96 13.13 18.55
C ARG A 469 21.54 13.67 18.63
N THR A 470 20.55 12.79 18.79
CA THR A 470 19.14 13.18 18.88
C THR A 470 18.86 14.05 20.11
N ILE A 471 19.26 13.60 21.31
CA ILE A 471 18.97 14.34 22.57
C ILE A 471 19.79 15.63 22.70
N SER A 472 20.95 15.72 22.04
CA SER A 472 21.77 16.93 21.99
C SER A 472 21.33 17.93 20.92
N ARG A 473 20.26 17.64 20.17
CA ARG A 473 19.75 18.43 19.04
C ARG A 473 20.78 18.61 17.92
N GLY A 474 21.53 17.54 17.62
CA GLY A 474 22.45 17.46 16.50
C GLY A 474 23.79 18.16 16.73
N LYS A 475 24.27 18.24 17.99
CA LYS A 475 25.64 18.69 18.22
C LYS A 475 26.63 17.67 17.65
N ASP A 476 27.61 18.16 16.89
CA ASP A 476 28.69 17.35 16.33
C ASP A 476 29.80 17.13 17.35
N PHE A 477 29.56 16.20 18.28
CA PHE A 477 30.65 15.60 19.04
C PHE A 477 31.14 14.34 18.31
N PRO A 478 32.43 13.99 18.42
CA PRO A 478 32.92 12.71 17.92
C PRO A 478 32.27 11.55 18.68
N ALA A 479 32.34 10.34 18.13
CA ALA A 479 31.89 9.11 18.78
C ALA A 479 32.85 8.65 19.90
N GLU A 480 33.30 9.59 20.73
CA GLU A 480 34.20 9.37 21.86
C GLU A 480 33.49 9.70 23.17
N VAL A 481 33.71 8.91 24.21
CA VAL A 481 32.99 9.05 25.50
C VAL A 481 33.20 10.42 26.17
N GLN A 482 34.43 10.94 26.19
CA GLN A 482 34.79 12.08 27.03
C GLN A 482 34.02 13.38 26.66
N PRO A 483 33.92 13.78 25.38
CA PRO A 483 33.08 14.90 24.96
C PRO A 483 31.62 14.78 25.41
N TRP A 484 31.03 13.58 25.32
CA TRP A 484 29.64 13.34 25.74
C TRP A 484 29.47 13.38 27.25
N ARG A 485 30.44 12.88 28.03
CA ARG A 485 30.44 13.01 29.50
C ARG A 485 30.50 14.47 29.93
N ASP A 486 31.35 15.27 29.29
CA ASP A 486 31.49 16.69 29.63
C ASP A 486 30.24 17.48 29.21
N TRP A 487 29.65 17.15 28.07
CA TRP A 487 28.33 17.66 27.69
C TRP A 487 27.27 17.28 28.73
N TRP A 488 27.23 16.02 29.17
CA TRP A 488 26.24 15.54 30.13
C TRP A 488 26.34 16.26 31.47
N LYS A 489 27.55 16.41 32.04
CA LYS A 489 27.79 17.16 33.28
C LYS A 489 27.21 18.58 33.25
N GLN A 490 27.27 19.24 32.08
CA GLN A 490 26.77 20.60 31.91
C GLN A 490 25.25 20.67 31.68
N ASN A 491 24.65 19.60 31.18
CA ASN A 491 23.27 19.60 30.68
C ASN A 491 22.31 18.75 31.52
N GLU A 492 22.78 17.89 32.42
CA GLU A 492 21.96 16.98 33.23
C GLU A 492 20.73 17.65 33.86
N LYS A 493 20.94 18.79 34.55
CA LYS A 493 19.85 19.51 35.23
C LYS A 493 18.89 20.24 34.29
N ARG A 494 19.31 20.48 33.03
CA ARG A 494 18.57 21.26 32.03
C ARG A 494 17.94 20.39 30.94
N LEU A 495 18.46 19.17 30.74
CA LEU A 495 17.99 18.27 29.70
C LEU A 495 16.56 17.86 30.02
N ARG A 496 15.66 18.14 29.08
CA ARG A 496 14.29 17.66 29.09
C ARG A 496 14.15 16.69 27.92
N LEU A 497 13.90 15.43 28.25
CA LEU A 497 13.58 14.41 27.27
C LEU A 497 12.06 14.45 27.02
N ALA A 498 11.68 14.38 25.74
CA ALA A 498 10.32 14.25 25.19
C ALA A 498 9.19 15.01 25.92
N ASP A 499 8.75 16.16 25.36
CA ASP A 499 7.46 16.77 25.70
C ASP A 499 6.34 16.10 24.87
N PRO A 500 5.32 15.46 25.48
CA PRO A 500 4.19 14.86 24.76
C PRO A 500 3.51 15.82 23.78
N LYS A 501 3.43 17.12 24.09
CA LYS A 501 2.84 18.12 23.19
C LYS A 501 3.72 18.37 21.97
N GLU A 502 5.04 18.43 22.14
CA GLU A 502 5.97 18.59 21.02
C GLU A 502 5.94 17.36 20.10
N LEU A 503 5.82 16.15 20.67
CA LEU A 503 5.68 14.91 19.90
C LEU A 503 4.39 14.93 19.07
N GLU A 504 3.27 15.33 19.68
CA GLU A 504 1.98 15.45 18.99
C GLU A 504 2.01 16.50 17.87
N GLU A 505 2.60 17.67 18.11
CA GLU A 505 2.77 18.71 17.09
C GLU A 505 3.66 18.24 15.93
N ARG A 506 4.75 17.52 16.21
CA ARG A 506 5.60 16.94 15.17
C ARG A 506 4.85 15.88 14.35
N ARG A 507 4.04 15.03 15.01
CA ARG A 507 3.16 14.08 14.29
C ARG A 507 2.20 14.81 13.35
N LYS A 508 1.60 15.92 13.78
CA LYS A 508 0.72 16.75 12.92
C LYS A 508 1.47 17.37 11.73
N ARG A 509 2.74 17.76 11.90
CA ARG A 509 3.57 18.32 10.82
C ARG A 509 3.98 17.27 9.77
N LEU A 510 4.26 16.03 10.19
CA LEU A 510 4.74 14.94 9.33
C LEU A 510 3.62 14.24 8.50
N GLY A 511 2.54 14.96 8.19
CA GLY A 511 1.49 14.51 7.30
C GLY A 511 1.99 14.28 5.86
N TYR A 512 1.09 13.88 4.95
CA TYR A 512 1.46 13.55 3.56
C TYR A 512 2.04 14.74 2.76
N SER A 513 1.85 15.97 3.24
CA SER A 513 2.42 17.19 2.65
C SER A 513 3.91 17.42 2.97
N ALA A 514 4.48 16.67 3.91
CA ALA A 514 5.89 16.83 4.29
C ALA A 514 6.82 16.47 3.12
N LEU A 515 7.87 17.26 2.92
CA LEU A 515 8.86 16.97 1.88
C LEU A 515 9.65 15.71 2.26
N PRO A 516 10.06 14.86 1.29
CA PRO A 516 10.84 13.66 1.59
C PRO A 516 12.05 13.94 2.50
N GLY A 517 12.84 14.99 2.22
CA GLY A 517 13.98 15.36 3.07
C GLY A 517 13.62 15.60 4.54
N GLU A 518 12.42 16.11 4.85
CA GLU A 518 11.96 16.30 6.24
C GLU A 518 11.64 14.97 6.92
N VAL A 519 11.08 14.02 6.18
CA VAL A 519 10.73 12.68 6.69
C VAL A 519 12.00 11.91 7.10
N TYR A 520 13.05 12.00 6.29
CA TYR A 520 14.31 11.29 6.50
C TYR A 520 15.30 12.01 7.43
N LYS A 521 15.14 13.32 7.66
CA LYS A 521 16.10 14.15 8.40
C LYS A 521 16.52 13.55 9.75
N GLY A 522 17.78 13.16 9.88
CA GLY A 522 18.34 12.59 11.12
C GLY A 522 17.95 11.13 11.37
N LEU A 523 17.44 10.39 10.37
CA LEU A 523 17.49 8.93 10.36
C LEU A 523 18.84 8.49 9.82
N ASP A 524 19.39 7.41 10.38
CA ASP A 524 20.41 6.63 9.69
C ASP A 524 19.73 5.84 8.55
N VAL A 525 20.02 6.18 7.31
CA VAL A 525 19.56 5.43 6.14
C VAL A 525 20.74 4.64 5.61
N LEU A 526 20.75 3.32 5.82
CA LEU A 526 21.79 2.43 5.33
C LEU A 526 21.30 1.69 4.09
N VAL A 527 22.02 1.84 2.99
CA VAL A 527 21.70 1.21 1.71
C VAL A 527 22.71 0.10 1.43
N LEU A 528 22.23 -1.12 1.25
CA LEU A 528 23.04 -2.24 0.77
C LEU A 528 23.28 -2.07 -0.72
N GLU A 529 24.53 -1.92 -1.11
CA GLU A 529 24.92 -1.86 -2.51
C GLU A 529 24.72 -3.22 -3.19
N SER A 530 24.25 -3.17 -4.43
CA SER A 530 23.95 -4.35 -5.22
C SER A 530 24.40 -4.12 -6.66
N ARG A 531 24.51 -5.20 -7.44
CA ARG A 531 24.81 -5.13 -8.88
C ARG A 531 23.63 -4.59 -9.70
N GLY A 532 22.42 -4.61 -9.15
CA GLY A 532 21.18 -4.23 -9.81
C GLY A 532 20.76 -2.80 -9.47
N ASP A 533 19.74 -2.67 -8.60
CA ASP A 533 19.20 -1.36 -8.21
C ASP A 533 20.18 -0.47 -7.45
N HIS A 534 20.00 0.84 -7.60
CA HIS A 534 20.83 1.89 -7.01
C HIS A 534 20.00 3.03 -6.41
N ILE A 535 19.14 2.73 -5.43
CA ILE A 535 18.29 3.74 -4.78
C ILE A 535 19.06 4.95 -4.25
N GLN A 536 20.33 4.78 -3.89
CA GLN A 536 21.23 5.85 -3.46
C GLN A 536 21.28 7.02 -4.44
N ASN A 537 21.09 6.78 -5.75
CA ASN A 537 21.03 7.83 -6.75
C ASN A 537 19.80 8.72 -6.52
N ILE A 538 18.64 8.11 -6.26
CA ILE A 538 17.40 8.84 -5.94
C ILE A 538 17.57 9.59 -4.61
N LEU A 539 18.16 8.96 -3.59
CA LEU A 539 18.40 9.60 -2.29
C LEU A 539 19.33 10.81 -2.41
N GLN A 540 20.42 10.69 -3.16
CA GLN A 540 21.39 11.77 -3.39
C GLN A 540 20.74 12.96 -4.10
N GLU A 541 19.95 12.71 -5.14
CA GLU A 541 19.24 13.76 -5.88
C GLU A 541 18.21 14.51 -5.04
N LEU A 542 17.54 13.79 -4.13
CA LEU A 542 16.59 14.38 -3.18
C LEU A 542 17.27 14.98 -1.95
N ALA A 543 18.62 15.03 -1.94
CA ALA A 543 19.43 15.51 -0.82
C ALA A 543 19.10 14.81 0.51
N ILE A 544 18.78 13.52 0.44
CA ILE A 544 18.55 12.67 1.61
C ILE A 544 19.88 12.08 2.04
N GLU A 545 20.28 12.37 3.28
CA GLU A 545 21.48 11.81 3.92
C GLU A 545 21.35 10.29 4.03
N HIS A 546 22.37 9.58 3.57
CA HIS A 546 22.42 8.12 3.59
C HIS A 546 23.87 7.64 3.61
N ARG A 547 24.05 6.38 4.01
CA ARG A 547 25.32 5.67 3.95
C ARG A 547 25.18 4.43 3.08
N LEU A 548 26.30 3.99 2.56
CA LEU A 548 26.40 2.75 1.77
C LEU A 548 27.06 1.67 2.61
N THR A 549 26.66 0.44 2.36
CA THR A 549 27.32 -0.77 2.87
C THR A 549 27.34 -1.82 1.77
N ALA A 550 28.20 -2.82 1.91
CA ALA A 550 28.31 -3.94 0.99
C ALA A 550 28.01 -5.25 1.72
N ALA A 551 27.86 -6.33 0.96
CA ALA A 551 27.84 -7.67 1.52
C ALA A 551 29.11 -7.91 2.37
N SER A 552 28.97 -8.59 3.51
CA SER A 552 30.01 -8.82 4.53
C SER A 552 30.44 -7.58 5.33
N ARG A 553 29.85 -6.41 5.07
CA ARG A 553 30.25 -5.14 5.71
C ARG A 553 29.19 -4.57 6.65
N VAL A 554 28.00 -5.15 6.72
CA VAL A 554 26.91 -4.63 7.59
C VAL A 554 27.31 -4.68 9.06
N VAL A 555 28.06 -5.71 9.46
CA VAL A 555 28.67 -5.81 10.80
C VAL A 555 29.54 -4.57 11.09
N ASP A 556 30.53 -4.30 10.23
CA ASP A 556 31.52 -3.23 10.43
C ASP A 556 30.91 -1.82 10.31
N ASP A 557 30.07 -1.63 9.28
CA ASP A 557 29.46 -0.34 8.97
C ASP A 557 28.36 0.03 9.98
N GLY A 558 27.86 -0.96 10.74
CA GLY A 558 26.95 -0.83 11.86
C GLY A 558 25.54 -0.36 11.49
N LEU A 559 24.55 -0.86 12.23
CA LEU A 559 23.15 -0.46 12.15
C LEU A 559 22.78 0.44 13.33
N ASP A 560 22.07 1.54 13.08
CA ASP A 560 21.32 2.24 14.12
C ASP A 560 19.93 1.58 14.25
N ALA A 561 19.53 1.14 15.44
CA ALA A 561 18.20 0.58 15.67
C ALA A 561 17.05 1.54 15.29
N ALA A 562 17.29 2.86 15.35
CA ALA A 562 16.37 3.90 14.90
C ALA A 562 16.42 4.17 13.38
N GLY A 563 17.30 3.49 12.64
CA GLY A 563 17.58 3.73 11.22
C GLY A 563 16.74 2.88 10.25
N VAL A 564 16.76 3.24 8.97
CA VAL A 564 16.10 2.52 7.86
C VAL A 564 17.15 1.77 7.07
N PHE A 565 16.92 0.48 6.83
CA PHE A 565 17.77 -0.33 5.96
C PHE A 565 17.07 -0.55 4.61
N VAL A 566 17.77 -0.24 3.53
CA VAL A 566 17.29 -0.51 2.16
C VAL A 566 18.15 -1.58 1.52
N SER A 567 17.54 -2.74 1.21
CA SER A 567 18.17 -3.82 0.45
C SER A 567 17.89 -3.62 -1.03
N ASN A 568 18.90 -3.18 -1.79
CA ASN A 568 18.83 -3.14 -3.25
C ASN A 568 18.79 -4.57 -3.83
N CYS A 569 18.32 -4.68 -5.07
CA CYS A 569 17.94 -5.92 -5.78
C CYS A 569 18.64 -7.21 -5.37
N THR A 570 19.97 -7.33 -5.53
CA THR A 570 20.61 -8.66 -5.34
C THR A 570 20.64 -9.08 -3.88
N GLY A 571 20.70 -8.14 -2.93
CA GLY A 571 20.49 -8.41 -1.50
C GLY A 571 21.37 -9.50 -0.87
N GLU A 572 22.44 -9.95 -1.53
CA GLU A 572 23.31 -11.04 -1.07
C GLU A 572 23.99 -10.63 0.24
N MET A 573 23.80 -11.42 1.30
CA MET A 573 24.32 -11.11 2.63
C MET A 573 24.95 -12.35 3.27
N GLU A 574 26.04 -12.15 3.99
CA GLU A 574 26.64 -13.21 4.80
C GLU A 574 25.78 -13.52 6.02
N VAL A 575 25.95 -14.71 6.60
CA VAL A 575 25.17 -15.15 7.77
C VAL A 575 25.28 -14.13 8.92
N ALA A 576 26.48 -13.61 9.18
CA ALA A 576 26.71 -12.63 10.23
C ALA A 576 25.96 -11.31 10.00
N ASP A 577 25.82 -10.87 8.74
CA ASP A 577 25.07 -9.66 8.40
C ASP A 577 23.56 -9.88 8.54
N VAL A 578 23.05 -11.05 8.11
CA VAL A 578 21.64 -11.43 8.28
C VAL A 578 21.27 -11.42 9.75
N GLU A 579 22.14 -11.93 10.62
CA GLU A 579 21.94 -11.92 12.07
C GLU A 579 21.78 -10.50 12.64
N ARG A 580 22.58 -9.53 12.16
CA ARG A 580 22.46 -8.11 12.56
C ARG A 580 21.18 -7.50 12.03
N LEU A 581 20.84 -7.79 10.77
CA LEU A 581 19.65 -7.22 10.13
C LEU A 581 18.37 -7.78 10.75
N GLU A 582 18.35 -9.07 11.09
CA GLU A 582 17.28 -9.70 11.85
C GLU A 582 17.11 -9.02 13.22
N TRP A 583 18.21 -8.86 13.97
CA TRP A 583 18.19 -8.15 15.24
C TRP A 583 17.66 -6.71 15.07
N PHE A 584 18.13 -5.99 14.05
CA PHE A 584 17.76 -4.61 13.76
C PHE A 584 16.25 -4.47 13.52
N VAL A 585 15.66 -5.32 12.67
CA VAL A 585 14.20 -5.29 12.45
C VAL A 585 13.48 -5.65 13.75
N ARG A 586 13.94 -6.69 14.45
CA ARG A 586 13.33 -7.17 15.69
C ARG A 586 13.27 -6.09 16.79
N VAL A 587 14.24 -5.17 16.86
CA VAL A 587 14.25 -4.08 17.85
C VAL A 587 13.49 -2.81 17.44
N GLY A 588 13.00 -2.72 16.20
CA GLY A 588 12.24 -1.55 15.72
C GLY A 588 12.71 -0.98 14.39
N GLY A 589 13.78 -1.53 13.80
CA GLY A 589 14.27 -1.16 12.48
C GLY A 589 13.25 -1.38 11.37
N TYR A 590 13.32 -0.55 10.33
CA TYR A 590 12.49 -0.66 9.14
C TYR A 590 13.35 -1.17 8.00
N LEU A 591 13.00 -2.34 7.49
CA LEU A 591 13.66 -2.96 6.34
C LEU A 591 12.78 -2.78 5.11
N PHE A 592 13.35 -2.25 4.06
CA PHE A 592 12.71 -2.17 2.76
C PHE A 592 13.55 -2.91 1.72
N GLY A 593 12.94 -3.90 1.06
CA GLY A 593 13.57 -4.74 0.04
C GLY A 593 13.04 -4.45 -1.36
N SER A 594 13.88 -4.74 -2.36
CA SER A 594 13.47 -4.85 -3.76
C SER A 594 13.84 -6.18 -4.37
N CYS A 595 13.00 -6.66 -5.28
CA CYS A 595 13.39 -7.66 -6.28
C CYS A 595 13.93 -8.95 -5.62
N TRP A 596 15.24 -9.25 -5.65
CA TRP A 596 15.75 -10.50 -5.05
C TRP A 596 15.82 -10.46 -3.52
N ALA A 597 15.70 -9.28 -2.91
CA ALA A 597 15.69 -9.11 -1.47
C ALA A 597 14.66 -10.02 -0.77
N VAL A 598 13.54 -10.37 -1.43
CA VAL A 598 12.58 -11.34 -0.90
C VAL A 598 13.25 -12.67 -0.52
N HIS A 599 14.16 -13.17 -1.36
CA HIS A 599 14.86 -14.44 -1.17
C HIS A 599 16.17 -14.30 -0.40
N GLU A 600 17.00 -13.35 -0.82
CA GLU A 600 18.38 -13.22 -0.34
C GLU A 600 18.49 -12.54 1.04
N THR A 601 17.43 -11.81 1.43
CA THR A 601 17.40 -11.03 2.67
C THR A 601 16.18 -11.40 3.54
N ILE A 602 14.95 -11.17 3.05
CA ILE A 602 13.73 -11.17 3.84
C ILE A 602 13.34 -12.58 4.31
N GLU A 603 13.40 -13.58 3.43
CA GLU A 603 13.16 -14.99 3.80
C GLU A 603 14.08 -15.48 4.91
N ARG A 604 15.33 -15.02 4.92
CA ARG A 604 16.35 -15.43 5.89
C ARG A 604 16.14 -14.76 7.25
N ILE A 605 15.57 -13.56 7.27
CA ILE A 605 15.24 -12.79 8.49
C ILE A 605 13.92 -13.25 9.11
N ALA A 606 12.88 -13.37 8.29
CA ALA A 606 11.52 -13.64 8.72
C ALA A 606 10.92 -14.85 7.96
N PRO A 607 11.44 -16.06 8.18
CA PRO A 607 11.02 -17.25 7.45
C PRO A 607 9.54 -17.54 7.68
N GLY A 608 8.87 -18.01 6.62
CA GLY A 608 7.48 -18.47 6.67
C GLY A 608 6.41 -17.40 6.46
N ARG A 609 6.77 -16.11 6.33
CA ARG A 609 5.81 -15.04 5.99
C ARG A 609 5.56 -14.93 4.49
N VAL A 610 6.65 -14.71 3.78
CA VAL A 610 6.74 -14.59 2.33
C VAL A 610 7.90 -15.41 1.82
N ARG A 611 7.87 -15.75 0.53
CA ARG A 611 9.01 -16.35 -0.17
C ARG A 611 9.02 -16.00 -1.66
N LYS A 612 10.10 -16.29 -2.35
CA LYS A 612 10.24 -16.30 -3.79
C LYS A 612 9.29 -17.33 -4.38
N LEU A 613 8.40 -16.85 -5.24
CA LEU A 613 7.62 -17.71 -6.09
C LEU A 613 8.53 -18.37 -7.12
N ALA A 614 8.45 -19.70 -7.22
CA ALA A 614 9.14 -20.44 -8.26
C ALA A 614 8.52 -20.14 -9.63
N THR A 615 9.30 -19.54 -10.52
CA THR A 615 8.93 -19.29 -11.92
C THR A 615 9.65 -20.25 -12.85
N ARG A 616 9.07 -20.51 -14.03
CA ARG A 616 9.66 -21.45 -15.00
C ARG A 616 10.98 -20.95 -15.59
N ASN A 617 11.09 -19.63 -15.76
CA ASN A 617 12.25 -18.92 -16.27
C ASN A 617 12.45 -17.64 -15.44
N GLU A 618 13.55 -16.95 -15.71
CA GLU A 618 13.75 -15.58 -15.26
C GLU A 618 12.58 -14.68 -15.70
N VAL A 619 12.07 -13.88 -14.77
CA VAL A 619 10.98 -12.93 -15.05
C VAL A 619 11.56 -11.79 -15.87
N LEU A 620 11.04 -11.53 -17.06
CA LEU A 620 11.49 -10.44 -17.93
C LEU A 620 10.25 -9.78 -18.54
N ASP A 621 9.61 -8.90 -17.77
CA ASP A 621 8.31 -8.36 -18.15
C ASP A 621 8.07 -6.92 -17.67
N LYS A 622 7.07 -6.28 -18.27
CA LYS A 622 6.55 -4.96 -17.89
C LYS A 622 5.05 -5.06 -17.68
N VAL A 623 4.65 -5.10 -16.43
CA VAL A 623 3.27 -5.39 -16.06
C VAL A 623 2.58 -4.15 -15.53
N LEU A 624 1.28 -4.02 -15.80
CA LEU A 624 0.45 -3.06 -15.08
C LEU A 624 0.40 -3.44 -13.61
N ALA A 625 0.79 -2.51 -12.75
CA ALA A 625 0.73 -2.66 -11.30
C ALA A 625 -0.53 -1.99 -10.78
N THR A 626 -1.38 -2.75 -10.10
CA THR A 626 -2.68 -2.32 -9.58
C THR A 626 -2.58 -2.11 -8.07
N PRO A 627 -2.70 -0.86 -7.59
CA PRO A 627 -2.87 -0.60 -6.16
C PRO A 627 -4.13 -1.31 -5.64
N TRP A 628 -3.96 -2.18 -4.65
CA TRP A 628 -5.05 -3.03 -4.15
C TRP A 628 -5.58 -2.58 -2.79
N ALA A 629 -4.67 -2.41 -1.82
CA ALA A 629 -5.01 -2.05 -0.45
C ALA A 629 -5.09 -0.53 -0.28
N LEU A 630 -5.94 0.16 -1.04
CA LEU A 630 -6.01 1.63 -1.07
C LEU A 630 -6.31 2.26 0.30
N ASP A 631 -6.98 1.53 1.19
CA ASP A 631 -7.28 1.95 2.56
C ASP A 631 -6.12 1.70 3.54
N SER A 632 -5.04 1.06 3.08
CA SER A 632 -3.83 0.85 3.88
C SER A 632 -3.14 2.19 4.11
N PRO A 633 -2.65 2.47 5.34
CA PRO A 633 -1.86 3.67 5.59
C PRO A 633 -0.60 3.73 4.71
N TYR A 634 -0.10 2.58 4.22
CA TYR A 634 1.08 2.47 3.38
C TYR A 634 0.86 2.87 1.92
N THR A 635 -0.39 2.90 1.44
CA THR A 635 -0.71 3.40 0.09
C THR A 635 -1.30 4.80 0.08
N GLU A 636 -1.60 5.36 1.26
CA GLU A 636 -2.14 6.70 1.39
C GLU A 636 -1.25 7.73 0.67
N GLY A 637 -1.83 8.43 -0.32
CA GLY A 637 -1.17 9.45 -1.12
C GLY A 637 -0.13 8.94 -2.13
N VAL A 638 0.30 7.68 -2.05
CA VAL A 638 1.36 7.10 -2.91
C VAL A 638 0.93 7.08 -4.38
N PHE A 639 -0.28 6.56 -4.62
CA PHE A 639 -0.85 6.41 -5.96
C PHE A 639 -1.86 7.51 -6.24
N GLN A 640 -1.64 8.25 -7.32
CA GLN A 640 -2.60 9.24 -7.79
C GLN A 640 -3.82 8.55 -8.41
N ARG A 641 -4.99 9.19 -8.30
CA ARG A 641 -6.20 8.72 -9.00
C ARG A 641 -5.98 8.72 -10.51
N ASP A 642 -6.53 7.73 -11.18
CA ASP A 642 -6.44 7.52 -12.64
C ASP A 642 -5.02 7.29 -13.20
N VAL A 643 -4.01 7.14 -12.34
CA VAL A 643 -2.66 6.72 -12.73
C VAL A 643 -2.52 5.23 -12.53
N GLN A 644 -2.10 4.53 -13.57
CA GLN A 644 -1.86 3.09 -13.51
C GLN A 644 -0.36 2.82 -13.70
N PRO A 645 0.40 2.57 -12.62
CA PRO A 645 1.84 2.34 -12.74
C PRO A 645 2.17 1.12 -13.60
N ILE A 646 3.34 1.16 -14.23
CA ILE A 646 3.94 0.01 -14.93
C ILE A 646 5.21 -0.37 -14.19
N TYR A 647 5.24 -1.59 -13.66
CA TYR A 647 6.41 -2.11 -12.96
C TYR A 647 7.29 -2.88 -13.93
N SER A 648 8.60 -2.66 -13.84
CA SER A 648 9.62 -3.37 -14.59
C SER A 648 10.09 -4.55 -13.74
N LEU A 649 9.96 -5.76 -14.26
CA LEU A 649 10.25 -7.00 -13.53
C LEU A 649 11.48 -7.70 -14.10
N VAL A 650 12.49 -6.97 -14.55
CA VAL A 650 13.67 -7.51 -15.26
C VAL A 650 14.57 -8.31 -14.31
N GLY A 651 14.48 -9.63 -14.37
CA GLY A 651 15.18 -10.54 -13.47
C GLY A 651 14.50 -10.69 -12.11
N ALA A 652 13.28 -10.20 -11.92
CA ALA A 652 12.73 -10.05 -10.57
C ALA A 652 12.26 -11.34 -9.91
N HIS A 653 12.48 -11.47 -8.59
CA HIS A 653 11.90 -12.53 -7.77
C HIS A 653 10.48 -12.12 -7.34
N LEU A 654 9.47 -12.87 -7.78
CA LEU A 654 8.07 -12.58 -7.43
C LEU A 654 7.74 -13.02 -5.99
N ILE A 655 6.79 -12.33 -5.36
CA ILE A 655 6.40 -12.58 -3.97
C ILE A 655 5.27 -13.62 -3.88
N GLU A 656 5.53 -14.72 -3.20
CA GLU A 656 4.52 -15.65 -2.68
C GLU A 656 4.24 -15.35 -1.20
N VAL A 657 2.96 -15.16 -0.85
CA VAL A 657 2.52 -14.93 0.53
C VAL A 657 2.08 -16.26 1.15
N ILE A 658 2.75 -16.65 2.25
CA ILE A 658 2.51 -17.91 2.96
C ILE A 658 1.53 -17.71 4.12
N GLU A 659 1.60 -16.56 4.79
CA GLU A 659 0.76 -16.16 5.91
C GLU A 659 -0.10 -14.93 5.58
N PRO A 660 -1.16 -15.09 4.75
CA PRO A 660 -1.99 -13.96 4.32
C PRO A 660 -2.69 -13.24 5.48
N GLU A 661 -2.87 -13.89 6.61
CA GLU A 661 -3.43 -13.28 7.82
C GLU A 661 -2.46 -12.37 8.59
N ARG A 662 -1.20 -12.32 8.17
CA ARG A 662 -0.16 -11.48 8.80
C ARG A 662 0.68 -10.70 7.79
N VAL A 663 0.34 -10.75 6.50
CA VAL A 663 1.02 -10.04 5.40
C VAL A 663 -0.03 -9.32 4.57
N GLU A 664 0.08 -7.99 4.48
CA GLU A 664 -0.81 -7.18 3.65
C GLU A 664 -0.18 -6.94 2.28
N VAL A 665 -0.89 -7.31 1.22
CA VAL A 665 -0.48 -7.05 -0.17
C VAL A 665 -0.99 -5.67 -0.59
N LEU A 666 -0.07 -4.77 -0.90
CA LEU A 666 -0.35 -3.37 -1.25
C LEU A 666 -0.64 -3.21 -2.75
N VAL A 667 0.12 -3.92 -3.58
CA VAL A 667 0.07 -3.82 -5.05
C VAL A 667 0.09 -5.23 -5.64
N ASP A 668 -0.78 -5.48 -6.62
CA ASP A 668 -0.79 -6.74 -7.37
C ASP A 668 -0.93 -6.53 -8.89
N SER A 669 -0.82 -7.60 -9.68
CA SER A 669 -0.97 -7.55 -11.14
C SER A 669 -1.58 -8.84 -11.69
N PRO A 670 -2.79 -8.78 -12.27
CA PRO A 670 -3.37 -9.90 -13.03
C PRO A 670 -2.56 -10.28 -14.27
N GLU A 671 -1.93 -9.30 -14.93
CA GLU A 671 -1.06 -9.53 -16.09
C GLU A 671 0.17 -10.35 -15.69
N CYS A 672 0.82 -10.00 -14.56
CA CYS A 672 1.92 -10.77 -14.00
C CYS A 672 1.48 -12.19 -13.62
N ALA A 673 0.34 -12.32 -12.95
CA ALA A 673 -0.17 -13.62 -12.52
C ALA A 673 -0.53 -14.54 -13.68
N GLU A 674 -1.01 -13.99 -14.80
CA GLU A 674 -1.26 -14.73 -16.03
C GLU A 674 0.03 -15.29 -16.64
N ALA A 675 1.09 -14.48 -16.66
CA ALA A 675 2.36 -14.85 -17.27
C ALA A 675 3.20 -15.78 -16.38
N TRP A 676 3.15 -15.59 -15.06
CA TRP A 676 4.12 -16.16 -14.11
C TRP A 676 3.51 -17.01 -12.98
N GLY A 677 2.17 -17.10 -12.89
CA GLY A 677 1.48 -17.90 -11.88
C GLY A 677 1.31 -17.22 -10.51
N GLY A 678 1.83 -16.01 -10.34
CA GLY A 678 1.61 -15.17 -9.16
C GLY A 678 1.79 -13.69 -9.51
N GLY A 679 1.15 -12.82 -8.74
CA GLY A 679 1.07 -11.40 -9.09
C GLY A 679 1.11 -10.46 -7.91
N ASN A 680 1.60 -10.86 -6.74
CA ASN A 680 1.84 -9.90 -5.67
C ASN A 680 3.11 -9.12 -6.02
N LEU A 681 3.01 -7.79 -6.06
CA LEU A 681 4.10 -6.92 -6.49
C LEU A 681 4.69 -6.09 -5.34
N ALA A 682 3.90 -5.81 -4.30
CA ALA A 682 4.42 -5.21 -3.07
C ALA A 682 3.60 -5.67 -1.86
N CYS A 683 4.27 -5.93 -0.74
CA CYS A 683 3.62 -6.29 0.51
C CYS A 683 4.42 -5.81 1.73
N TRP A 684 3.77 -5.77 2.90
CA TRP A 684 4.46 -5.50 4.16
C TRP A 684 3.94 -6.37 5.30
N PHE A 685 4.74 -6.50 6.35
CA PHE A 685 4.38 -7.17 7.61
C PHE A 685 5.25 -6.71 8.79
N ARG A 686 4.82 -7.06 10.01
CA ARG A 686 5.56 -6.81 11.27
C ARG A 686 6.47 -8.00 11.62
N PHE A 687 7.62 -7.69 12.22
CA PHE A 687 8.55 -8.67 12.79
C PHE A 687 9.23 -8.07 14.03
N GLY A 688 9.07 -8.68 15.20
CA GLY A 688 9.37 -8.05 16.49
C GLY A 688 8.71 -6.67 16.61
N HIS A 689 9.51 -5.67 16.99
CA HIS A 689 9.10 -4.28 17.10
C HIS A 689 9.17 -3.49 15.78
N GLY A 690 9.76 -4.06 14.72
CA GLY A 690 9.97 -3.40 13.43
C GLY A 690 9.04 -3.88 12.33
N LYS A 691 9.35 -3.47 11.10
CA LYS A 691 8.53 -3.71 9.93
C LYS A 691 9.38 -4.02 8.72
N ILE A 692 8.85 -4.87 7.85
CA ILE A 692 9.44 -5.24 6.56
C ILE A 692 8.45 -4.90 5.46
N LEU A 693 8.92 -4.24 4.41
CA LEU A 693 8.18 -4.03 3.17
C LEU A 693 9.05 -4.49 2.00
N ASP A 694 8.46 -5.25 1.08
CA ASP A 694 9.13 -5.68 -0.15
C ASP A 694 8.36 -5.22 -1.39
N SER A 695 9.10 -4.89 -2.44
CA SER A 695 8.57 -4.55 -3.76
C SER A 695 9.35 -5.30 -4.85
N VAL A 696 8.65 -6.01 -5.73
CA VAL A 696 9.26 -6.74 -6.85
C VAL A 696 9.91 -5.79 -7.87
N ASN A 697 9.45 -4.54 -7.94
CA ASN A 697 9.89 -3.56 -8.93
C ASN A 697 11.29 -3.00 -8.61
N HIS A 698 12.05 -2.73 -9.66
CA HIS A 698 13.33 -2.04 -9.60
C HIS A 698 13.19 -0.58 -9.17
N PHE A 699 14.09 -0.02 -8.36
CA PHE A 699 14.04 1.39 -7.98
C PHE A 699 14.28 2.37 -9.13
N ASP A 700 15.20 2.05 -10.02
CA ASP A 700 15.69 3.00 -11.04
C ASP A 700 15.27 2.65 -12.47
N LEU A 701 14.90 1.37 -12.72
CA LEU A 701 14.53 0.88 -14.05
C LEU A 701 13.03 1.11 -14.36
N GLN A 702 12.52 2.29 -14.04
CA GLN A 702 11.12 2.65 -14.22
C GLN A 702 10.92 3.77 -15.25
N GLY A 703 9.68 3.90 -15.73
CA GLY A 703 9.25 5.02 -16.55
C GLY A 703 9.67 4.92 -18.02
N LEU A 704 10.27 5.99 -18.55
CA LEU A 704 10.41 6.21 -20.00
C LEU A 704 11.61 5.49 -20.64
N ALA A 705 12.64 5.16 -19.88
CA ALA A 705 13.92 4.69 -20.42
C ALA A 705 13.74 3.47 -21.32
N GLU A 706 12.93 2.52 -20.84
CA GLU A 706 12.70 1.26 -21.54
C GLU A 706 11.37 1.21 -22.31
N ALA A 707 10.68 2.33 -22.46
CA ALA A 707 9.42 2.43 -23.19
C ALA A 707 9.66 2.54 -24.72
N THR A 708 10.43 1.61 -25.29
CA THR A 708 10.99 1.67 -26.65
C THR A 708 9.93 1.74 -27.76
N TRP A 709 8.68 1.38 -27.47
CA TRP A 709 7.55 1.49 -28.40
C TRP A 709 7.04 2.93 -28.56
N LEU A 710 7.40 3.87 -27.68
CA LEU A 710 7.00 5.28 -27.77
C LEU A 710 7.88 6.01 -28.79
N LYS A 711 7.26 6.50 -29.86
CA LYS A 711 7.98 7.11 -30.99
C LYS A 711 7.91 8.63 -30.91
N LYS A 712 6.75 9.19 -30.55
CA LYS A 712 6.50 10.64 -30.58
C LYS A 712 6.69 11.30 -29.20
N PRO A 713 7.09 12.58 -29.15
CA PRO A 713 7.11 13.34 -27.89
C PRO A 713 5.80 13.30 -27.12
N GLU A 714 4.67 13.43 -27.82
CA GLU A 714 3.33 13.44 -27.23
C GLU A 714 2.98 12.10 -26.59
N GLU A 715 3.41 10.99 -27.18
CA GLU A 715 3.23 9.65 -26.62
C GLU A 715 4.01 9.48 -25.30
N ARG A 716 5.21 10.06 -25.20
CA ARG A 716 6.02 10.05 -23.97
C ARG A 716 5.42 10.93 -22.89
N MET A 717 4.94 12.11 -23.24
CA MET A 717 4.24 12.99 -22.31
C MET A 717 2.97 12.33 -21.77
N ALA A 718 2.18 11.70 -22.65
CA ALA A 718 0.98 10.98 -22.24
C ALA A 718 1.31 9.77 -21.36
N TYR A 719 2.37 9.02 -21.69
CA TYR A 719 2.85 7.92 -20.84
C TYR A 719 3.26 8.41 -19.45
N ALA A 720 3.99 9.53 -19.38
CA ALA A 720 4.42 10.12 -18.11
C ALA A 720 3.24 10.60 -17.24
N MET A 721 2.15 11.04 -17.85
CA MET A 721 0.92 11.35 -17.13
C MET A 721 0.17 10.09 -16.69
N ASP A 722 -0.15 9.22 -17.65
CA ASP A 722 -1.05 8.07 -17.45
C ASP A 722 -0.44 6.99 -16.53
N HIS A 723 0.90 6.87 -16.51
CA HIS A 723 1.59 5.78 -15.80
C HIS A 723 2.56 6.26 -14.71
N MET A 724 3.12 7.47 -14.80
CA MET A 724 4.12 7.97 -13.84
C MET A 724 3.57 9.10 -12.94
N GLY A 725 2.35 9.59 -13.18
CA GLY A 725 1.71 10.63 -12.36
C GLY A 725 2.30 12.02 -12.52
N THR A 726 2.83 12.33 -13.71
CA THR A 726 3.30 13.68 -14.05
C THR A 726 2.11 14.65 -14.13
N SER A 727 2.21 15.80 -13.47
CA SER A 727 1.12 16.79 -13.43
C SER A 727 1.00 17.62 -14.72
N PHE A 728 -0.17 18.19 -14.95
CA PHE A 728 -0.40 19.15 -16.06
C PHE A 728 0.58 20.33 -16.01
N ALA A 729 0.84 20.89 -14.82
CA ALA A 729 1.80 21.98 -14.64
C ALA A 729 3.20 21.59 -15.13
N ARG A 730 3.68 20.39 -14.76
CA ARG A 730 4.99 19.91 -15.21
C ARG A 730 5.04 19.66 -16.72
N ILE A 731 3.95 19.16 -17.30
CA ILE A 731 3.84 19.03 -18.77
C ILE A 731 3.86 20.41 -19.43
N ARG A 732 3.15 21.41 -18.89
CA ARG A 732 3.16 22.79 -19.40
C ARG A 732 4.57 23.38 -19.44
N GLU A 733 5.31 23.25 -18.35
CA GLU A 733 6.69 23.71 -18.23
C GLU A 733 7.61 23.04 -19.26
N THR A 734 7.48 21.73 -19.42
CA THR A 734 8.47 20.93 -20.17
C THR A 734 8.06 20.60 -21.60
N ARG A 735 6.85 20.96 -22.07
CA ARG A 735 6.28 20.51 -23.35
C ARG A 735 7.19 20.74 -24.56
N LYS A 736 7.93 21.85 -24.56
CA LYS A 736 8.81 22.26 -25.67
C LYS A 736 10.24 21.75 -25.54
N GLU A 737 10.55 21.06 -24.46
CA GLU A 737 11.90 20.61 -24.17
C GLU A 737 12.36 19.52 -25.15
N LYS A 738 13.63 19.63 -25.56
CA LYS A 738 14.19 18.73 -26.58
C LYS A 738 14.34 17.29 -26.06
N PHE A 739 14.39 17.09 -24.75
CA PHE A 739 14.56 15.77 -24.16
C PHE A 739 13.40 14.83 -24.49
N TRP A 740 12.18 15.34 -24.72
CA TRP A 740 11.03 14.53 -25.13
C TRP A 740 11.19 13.83 -26.48
N LYS A 741 12.24 14.15 -27.26
CA LYS A 741 12.55 13.44 -28.50
C LYS A 741 13.22 12.08 -28.27
N SER A 742 13.64 11.76 -27.04
CA SER A 742 14.39 10.56 -26.71
C SER A 742 13.94 9.97 -25.37
N ASN A 743 13.59 8.69 -25.34
CA ASN A 743 13.24 7.95 -24.12
C ASN A 743 14.28 8.14 -23.00
N THR A 744 15.55 7.87 -23.32
CA THR A 744 16.68 7.96 -22.37
C THR A 744 16.91 9.37 -21.83
N LYS A 745 16.62 10.41 -22.62
CA LYS A 745 16.77 11.80 -22.13
C LYS A 745 15.57 12.18 -21.28
N ALA A 746 14.37 11.84 -21.72
CA ALA A 746 13.15 12.09 -20.97
C ALA A 746 13.12 11.37 -19.62
N SER A 747 13.63 10.14 -19.53
CA SER A 747 13.70 9.40 -18.27
C SER A 747 14.63 10.03 -17.22
N ARG A 748 15.61 10.85 -17.64
CA ARG A 748 16.49 11.57 -16.70
C ARG A 748 15.77 12.76 -16.07
N GLU A 749 14.92 13.42 -16.84
CA GLU A 749 14.22 14.66 -16.46
C GLU A 749 12.83 14.40 -15.85
N ILE A 750 12.22 13.26 -16.19
CA ILE A 750 10.88 12.85 -15.78
C ILE A 750 10.98 11.43 -15.25
N ARG A 751 10.89 11.30 -13.93
CA ARG A 751 11.06 10.03 -13.20
C ARG A 751 9.75 9.51 -12.65
N ASP A 752 9.68 8.19 -12.54
CA ASP A 752 8.62 7.52 -11.80
C ASP A 752 9.06 7.40 -10.33
N TYR A 753 8.31 8.04 -9.45
CA TYR A 753 8.57 7.99 -8.00
C TYR A 753 7.56 7.10 -7.28
N SER A 754 6.78 6.26 -7.97
CA SER A 754 5.73 5.46 -7.32
C SER A 754 6.30 4.53 -6.23
N VAL A 755 7.38 3.79 -6.54
CA VAL A 755 8.06 2.95 -5.54
C VAL A 755 8.76 3.80 -4.49
N PHE A 756 9.45 4.88 -4.87
CA PHE A 756 10.08 5.77 -3.89
C PHE A 756 9.08 6.41 -2.91
N LYS A 757 7.87 6.76 -3.38
CA LYS A 757 6.77 7.26 -2.55
C LYS A 757 6.28 6.17 -1.59
N LEU A 758 6.25 4.91 -2.02
CA LEU A 758 5.94 3.78 -1.13
C LEU A 758 6.95 3.69 0.03
N ILE A 759 8.25 3.83 -0.28
CA ILE A 759 9.33 3.84 0.73
C ILE A 759 9.22 5.06 1.64
N THR A 760 9.06 6.24 1.06
CA THR A 760 8.93 7.49 1.82
C THR A 760 7.73 7.41 2.75
N ASN A 761 6.61 6.83 2.29
CA ASN A 761 5.44 6.63 3.13
C ASN A 761 5.69 5.58 4.23
N PHE A 762 6.40 4.50 3.92
CA PHE A 762 6.84 3.50 4.88
C PHE A 762 7.70 4.12 6.00
N VAL A 763 8.63 5.02 5.65
CA VAL A 763 9.47 5.77 6.60
C VAL A 763 8.69 6.86 7.33
N ARG A 764 7.74 7.54 6.69
CA ARG A 764 6.84 8.51 7.33
C ARG A 764 6.06 7.86 8.47
N LEU A 765 5.46 6.70 8.22
CA LEU A 765 4.68 5.97 9.23
C LEU A 765 5.54 5.50 10.40
N ARG A 766 6.84 5.24 10.19
CA ARG A 766 7.78 5.05 11.28
C ARG A 766 7.88 6.29 12.16
N ARG A 767 8.14 7.45 11.56
CA ARG A 767 8.30 8.70 12.32
C ARG A 767 7.08 9.00 13.17
N LEU A 768 5.88 8.69 12.66
CA LEU A 768 4.64 8.86 13.41
C LEU A 768 4.49 7.89 14.60
N ALA A 769 5.15 6.72 14.55
CA ALA A 769 5.10 5.71 15.60
C ALA A 769 6.20 5.86 16.68
N ASP A 770 7.38 6.38 16.30
CA ASP A 770 8.53 6.60 17.19
C ASP A 770 8.42 7.92 17.99
N LEU A 771 7.74 8.93 17.43
CA LEU A 771 7.23 10.11 18.15
C LEU A 771 5.98 9.71 18.88
#